data_AF-A0A0Q5HEH2-F1
#
_entry.id   AF-A0A0Q5HEH2-F1
#
_cell.length_a   1.000
_cell.length_b   1.000
_cell.length_c   1.000
_cell.angle_alpha   90.00
_cell.angle_beta   90.00
_cell.angle_gamma   90.00
#
_symmetry.space_group_name_H-M   'P 1'
#
loop_
_entity.id
_entity.type
_entity.pdbx_description
1 polymer ?
#
loop_
_entity_poly.entity_id
_entity_poly.type
_entity_poly.pdbx_seq_one_letter_code
_entity_poly.pdbx_strand_id
1 'polypeptide(L)'
;MAQAEGALQAAQAQATPLRVGVYPNAPKVFVDADGKASGILVDLLREMASAEHWPLEFVACEWQACLHALEAGQIDLLPDVAWSEERARSYAFHQVPALHSWSQIYAQRGHKIRTLLDLKGRRIAVLAGSIQAQILPNVLAGYGAVLVPSSSLERAFTLVADGQADAVAASHYFGDAVAGLHNLEATPVVFNPARLHYAAMPGRQQAVLDAIDRRLTAWRADPNSVYFSTLRRWQTGGPAPAVPTSLLWALAATVGLLLSALAVASWLRTEVAVRTRELRDNERKLATILDSVDSLIYIKDAQSRYQYVNGAMCRLLNRPASAIVGQTDELLFGLEKAKMTRAGDLAVIEEHQRFVTEEHLLGKVYLTTKIPLVRGEEVHELCGITTDITPHKQAEESLRIAATVFQSGEGMCVLSPDAVMIEANQAWGVLCGQPADTLPGTPFPRFSIEQDGEDGRERMWNSVREAQSWQGEVWMSRHDGTRYPAWLTVSAVRDADGLLTNFVCTQSDISARKQADERIVQLAYYDSLTGLPNRRLLYDRIGHCLGLHGRTGRTGALLFLDMDNFKDLNDSRGHAVGDELLQEVAARLLACTRDTDTVARLGGDEFVILLESSGVDGQEAQQHAETVGEKILAALREPFEVGGAVHHASCSIGVTLCIGQKDELDDLMRRGDLAMYEAKRQGRNTLRFFHPSMESEVTYRTEIETELRAALLHSQFVLHYQGQVDGDGILTGAEALVRWQHPTRGLVGPAGFIGIAEASGLIVPLGRWVLRTACDQLALWAQSPATAHFTLAVNVSVRQFLQADFVEETLAIVQASGANPARLKLELTETLMIEGVEETIGKMRALREHGICFSLDDFGTGYSSLSYLKRLPLDQLKIDQSFVRDVLIDPNDASIARSVVALGKSLGLKIIAEGVETEAQRTFLAGIGCDHWQGFLFSRPVDARTLEELAA
;
A
#
# COMPACT_ATOMS: atom_id res chain seq x y z
N MET A 1 -12.69 -22.24 -63.43
CA MET A 1 -12.99 -23.20 -62.35
C MET A 1 -11.77 -23.51 -61.47
N ALA A 2 -10.55 -23.63 -62.00
CA ALA A 2 -9.34 -23.85 -61.17
C ALA A 2 -8.92 -22.67 -60.25
N GLN A 3 -9.32 -21.43 -60.55
CA GLN A 3 -9.10 -20.28 -59.65
C GLN A 3 -10.15 -20.13 -58.54
N ALA A 4 -11.29 -20.82 -58.65
CA ALA A 4 -12.33 -20.81 -57.61
C ALA A 4 -12.08 -21.89 -56.55
N GLU A 5 -11.43 -23.01 -56.92
CA GLU A 5 -11.01 -24.06 -55.98
C GLU A 5 -9.78 -23.65 -55.15
N GLY A 6 -8.85 -22.86 -55.72
CA GLY A 6 -7.72 -22.31 -54.99
C GLY A 6 -8.09 -21.27 -53.91
N ALA A 7 -9.18 -20.51 -54.15
CA ALA A 7 -9.72 -19.58 -53.16
C ALA A 7 -10.51 -20.28 -52.04
N LEU A 8 -11.11 -21.45 -52.32
CA LEU A 8 -11.78 -22.27 -51.31
C LEU A 8 -10.76 -23.05 -50.43
N GLN A 9 -9.61 -23.44 -50.98
CA GLN A 9 -8.54 -24.09 -50.20
C GLN A 9 -7.74 -23.11 -49.33
N ALA A 10 -7.63 -21.83 -49.71
CA ALA A 10 -7.02 -20.80 -48.86
C ALA A 10 -7.92 -20.38 -47.67
N ALA A 11 -9.24 -20.58 -47.79
CA ALA A 11 -10.20 -20.36 -46.70
C ALA A 11 -10.30 -21.53 -45.69
N GLN A 12 -9.56 -22.63 -45.93
CA GLN A 12 -9.54 -23.84 -45.09
C GLN A 12 -8.17 -24.13 -44.45
N ALA A 13 -7.24 -23.16 -44.43
CA ALA A 13 -6.17 -23.20 -43.44
C ALA A 13 -6.80 -22.87 -42.08
N GLN A 14 -7.20 -23.90 -41.34
CA GLN A 14 -7.59 -23.79 -39.93
C GLN A 14 -6.51 -22.99 -39.21
N ALA A 15 -6.77 -21.70 -38.95
CA ALA A 15 -5.98 -20.93 -38.01
C ALA A 15 -6.10 -21.69 -36.68
N THR A 16 -5.00 -22.28 -36.23
CA THR A 16 -4.95 -23.00 -34.96
C THR A 16 -5.55 -22.08 -33.89
N PRO A 17 -6.58 -22.51 -33.15
CA PRO A 17 -7.22 -21.66 -32.17
C PRO A 17 -6.21 -21.22 -31.12
N LEU A 18 -6.26 -19.94 -30.76
CA LEU A 18 -5.46 -19.38 -29.68
C LEU A 18 -6.00 -19.95 -28.36
N ARG A 19 -5.22 -20.81 -27.71
CA ARG A 19 -5.60 -21.45 -26.46
C ARG A 19 -5.36 -20.51 -25.28
N VAL A 20 -6.40 -20.16 -24.55
CA VAL A 20 -6.37 -19.16 -23.48
C VAL A 20 -6.71 -19.80 -22.15
N GLY A 21 -5.82 -19.69 -21.15
CA GLY A 21 -6.07 -20.21 -19.81
C GLY A 21 -7.15 -19.43 -19.07
N VAL A 22 -8.04 -20.12 -18.36
CA VAL A 22 -9.11 -19.52 -17.55
C VAL A 22 -9.17 -20.22 -16.20
N TYR A 23 -9.17 -19.45 -15.12
CA TYR A 23 -9.15 -19.98 -13.75
C TYR A 23 -10.12 -19.20 -12.84
N PRO A 24 -10.53 -19.73 -11.68
CA PRO A 24 -11.55 -19.10 -10.83
C PRO A 24 -11.04 -17.82 -10.15
N ASN A 25 -11.26 -16.66 -10.78
CA ASN A 25 -10.83 -15.35 -10.27
C ASN A 25 -11.80 -14.24 -10.74
N ALA A 26 -13.09 -14.44 -10.45
CA ALA A 26 -14.15 -13.49 -10.77
C ALA A 26 -13.94 -12.15 -10.06
N PRO A 27 -14.30 -11.01 -10.67
CA PRO A 27 -14.88 -10.85 -12.01
C PRO A 27 -13.84 -10.75 -13.16
N LYS A 28 -12.53 -10.92 -12.88
CA LYS A 28 -11.47 -10.66 -13.88
C LYS A 28 -11.38 -11.74 -14.95
N VAL A 29 -11.37 -12.99 -14.51
CA VAL A 29 -11.34 -14.19 -15.35
C VAL A 29 -11.93 -15.34 -14.55
N PHE A 30 -12.90 -16.07 -15.08
CA PHE A 30 -13.51 -17.23 -14.46
C PHE A 30 -14.31 -18.03 -15.48
N VAL A 31 -14.85 -19.17 -15.05
CA VAL A 31 -15.83 -19.95 -15.80
C VAL A 31 -17.19 -19.73 -15.13
N ASP A 32 -18.19 -19.30 -15.89
CA ASP A 32 -19.55 -19.07 -15.39
C ASP A 32 -20.31 -20.38 -15.10
N ALA A 33 -21.53 -20.26 -14.59
CA ALA A 33 -22.38 -21.40 -14.24
C ALA A 33 -22.75 -22.30 -15.45
N ASP A 34 -22.67 -21.76 -16.67
CA ASP A 34 -22.93 -22.49 -17.92
C ASP A 34 -21.67 -23.17 -18.47
N GLY A 35 -20.55 -23.13 -17.73
CA GLY A 35 -19.29 -23.72 -18.14
C GLY A 35 -18.54 -22.91 -19.20
N LYS A 36 -18.91 -21.64 -19.42
CA LYS A 36 -18.25 -20.76 -20.40
C LYS A 36 -17.27 -19.82 -19.71
N ALA A 37 -16.14 -19.56 -20.37
CA ALA A 37 -15.21 -18.53 -19.91
C ALA A 37 -15.91 -17.16 -19.86
N SER A 38 -15.71 -16.43 -18.78
CA SER A 38 -16.34 -15.13 -18.53
C SER A 38 -15.43 -14.25 -17.67
N GLY A 39 -15.73 -12.96 -17.63
CA GLY A 39 -14.96 -11.96 -16.88
C GLY A 39 -14.39 -10.85 -17.76
N ILE A 40 -13.91 -9.80 -17.11
CA ILE A 40 -13.44 -8.56 -17.76
C ILE A 40 -12.42 -8.86 -18.85
N LEU A 41 -11.38 -9.65 -18.53
CA LEU A 41 -10.29 -9.94 -19.45
C LEU A 41 -10.69 -10.97 -20.50
N VAL A 42 -11.68 -11.82 -20.23
CA VAL A 42 -12.22 -12.75 -21.23
C VAL A 42 -13.02 -11.97 -22.28
N ASP A 43 -13.86 -11.03 -21.85
CA ASP A 43 -14.69 -10.24 -22.73
C ASP A 43 -13.86 -9.27 -23.59
N LEU A 44 -12.88 -8.60 -22.99
CA LEU A 44 -11.95 -7.75 -23.74
C LEU A 44 -11.21 -8.57 -24.81
N LEU A 45 -10.75 -9.77 -24.47
CA LEU A 45 -10.06 -10.64 -25.41
C LEU A 45 -10.98 -11.15 -26.53
N ARG A 46 -12.25 -11.44 -26.25
CA ARG A 46 -13.24 -11.82 -27.28
C ARG A 46 -13.48 -10.70 -28.28
N GLU A 47 -13.59 -9.47 -27.80
CA GLU A 47 -13.77 -8.29 -28.66
C GLU A 47 -12.54 -8.04 -29.54
N MET A 48 -11.34 -8.19 -28.97
CA MET A 48 -10.09 -8.12 -29.74
C MET A 48 -10.01 -9.25 -30.77
N ALA A 49 -10.31 -10.48 -30.37
CA ALA A 49 -10.30 -11.64 -31.25
C ALA A 49 -11.33 -11.53 -32.38
N SER A 50 -12.51 -10.99 -32.11
CA SER A 50 -13.51 -10.71 -33.15
C SER A 50 -13.01 -9.66 -34.14
N ALA A 51 -12.33 -8.61 -33.66
CA ALA A 51 -11.82 -7.55 -34.51
C ALA A 51 -10.57 -7.95 -35.33
N GLU A 52 -9.77 -8.89 -34.80
CA GLU A 52 -8.53 -9.39 -35.41
C GLU A 52 -8.70 -10.79 -36.06
N HIS A 53 -9.91 -11.35 -36.04
CA HIS A 53 -10.28 -12.66 -36.59
C HIS A 53 -9.50 -13.85 -36.00
N TRP A 54 -9.27 -13.86 -34.69
CA TRP A 54 -8.64 -14.96 -33.98
C TRP A 54 -9.67 -16.00 -33.50
N PRO A 55 -9.58 -17.28 -33.90
CA PRO A 55 -10.36 -18.33 -33.24
C PRO A 55 -9.83 -18.52 -31.80
N LEU A 56 -10.69 -18.40 -30.80
CA LEU A 56 -10.34 -18.58 -29.39
C LEU A 56 -10.78 -19.95 -28.87
N GLU A 57 -9.92 -20.62 -28.12
CA GLU A 57 -10.24 -21.81 -27.34
C GLU A 57 -9.88 -21.55 -25.87
N PHE A 58 -10.85 -21.63 -24.96
CA PHE A 58 -10.59 -21.40 -23.53
C PHE A 58 -10.34 -22.72 -22.81
N VAL A 59 -9.23 -22.80 -22.07
CA VAL A 59 -8.81 -23.97 -21.31
C VAL A 59 -8.98 -23.68 -19.82
N ALA A 60 -9.95 -24.35 -19.18
CA ALA A 60 -10.19 -24.21 -17.75
C ALA A 60 -9.10 -24.93 -16.93
N CYS A 61 -8.49 -24.24 -15.98
CA CYS A 61 -7.45 -24.76 -15.09
C CYS A 61 -7.44 -24.02 -13.74
N GLU A 62 -6.79 -24.59 -12.73
CA GLU A 62 -6.43 -23.86 -11.50
C GLU A 62 -5.23 -22.94 -11.77
N TRP A 63 -5.05 -21.87 -11.00
CA TRP A 63 -4.00 -20.86 -11.23
C TRP A 63 -2.61 -21.47 -11.50
N GLN A 64 -2.13 -22.34 -10.60
CA GLN A 64 -0.82 -22.98 -10.73
C GLN A 64 -0.74 -23.91 -11.95
N ALA A 65 -1.85 -24.61 -12.26
CA ALA A 65 -1.92 -25.49 -13.42
C ALA A 65 -1.92 -24.67 -14.72
N CYS A 66 -2.53 -23.49 -14.76
CA CYS A 66 -2.48 -22.60 -15.90
C CYS A 66 -1.06 -22.06 -16.15
N LEU A 67 -0.31 -21.71 -15.10
CA LEU A 67 1.10 -21.30 -15.24
C LEU A 67 1.95 -22.42 -15.85
N HIS A 68 1.85 -23.64 -15.32
CA HIS A 68 2.56 -24.80 -15.88
C HIS A 68 2.10 -25.13 -17.30
N ALA A 69 0.81 -24.98 -17.61
CA ALA A 69 0.29 -25.20 -18.96
C ALA A 69 0.83 -24.15 -19.95
N LEU A 70 1.04 -22.90 -19.51
CA LEU A 70 1.66 -21.86 -20.33
C LEU A 70 3.12 -22.19 -20.62
N GLU A 71 3.87 -22.59 -19.59
CA GLU A 71 5.28 -23.00 -19.69
C GLU A 71 5.46 -24.24 -20.58
N ALA A 72 4.55 -25.21 -20.47
CA ALA A 72 4.53 -26.41 -21.31
C ALA A 72 4.01 -26.14 -22.74
N GLY A 73 3.55 -24.92 -23.05
CA GLY A 73 2.98 -24.56 -24.34
C GLY A 73 1.65 -25.24 -24.66
N GLN A 74 0.93 -25.71 -23.63
CA GLN A 74 -0.40 -26.29 -23.72
C GLN A 74 -1.49 -25.21 -23.84
N ILE A 75 -1.22 -24.02 -23.31
CA ILE A 75 -1.96 -22.78 -23.60
C ILE A 75 -1.01 -21.76 -24.22
N ASP A 76 -1.56 -20.87 -25.04
CA ASP A 76 -0.81 -19.87 -25.80
C ASP A 76 -0.83 -18.49 -25.13
N LEU A 77 -1.87 -18.20 -24.36
CA LEU A 77 -2.06 -16.93 -23.66
C LEU A 77 -2.66 -17.15 -22.27
N LEU A 78 -2.16 -16.45 -21.26
CA LEU A 78 -2.74 -16.43 -19.91
C LEU A 78 -3.16 -15.00 -19.54
N PRO A 79 -4.46 -14.71 -19.38
CA PRO A 79 -4.95 -13.43 -18.87
C PRO A 79 -4.69 -13.28 -17.35
N ASP A 80 -4.86 -12.05 -16.87
CA ASP A 80 -4.81 -11.68 -15.44
C ASP A 80 -3.44 -11.93 -14.78
N VAL A 81 -2.36 -11.82 -15.56
CA VAL A 81 -1.01 -11.97 -15.05
C VAL A 81 -0.47 -10.59 -14.67
N ALA A 82 -0.25 -10.40 -13.37
CA ALA A 82 0.44 -9.21 -12.87
C ALA A 82 1.89 -9.18 -13.38
N TRP A 83 2.30 -8.03 -13.92
CA TRP A 83 3.67 -7.79 -14.33
C TRP A 83 4.58 -7.62 -13.10
N SER A 84 5.71 -8.30 -13.10
CA SER A 84 6.84 -8.09 -12.19
C SER A 84 8.14 -8.39 -12.95
N GLU A 85 9.27 -7.86 -12.49
CA GLU A 85 10.56 -8.12 -13.14
C GLU A 85 10.91 -9.61 -13.19
N GLU A 86 10.63 -10.34 -12.11
CA GLU A 86 10.82 -11.79 -12.05
C GLU A 86 9.99 -12.51 -13.13
N ARG A 87 8.73 -12.12 -13.31
CA ARG A 87 7.85 -12.71 -14.34
C ARG A 87 8.22 -12.27 -15.75
N ALA A 88 8.72 -11.05 -15.93
CA ALA A 88 9.17 -10.55 -17.23
C ALA A 88 10.41 -11.30 -17.75
N ARG A 89 11.17 -11.98 -16.86
CA ARG A 89 12.25 -12.89 -17.26
C ARG A 89 11.72 -14.22 -17.81
N SER A 90 10.57 -14.68 -17.31
CA SER A 90 9.99 -15.99 -17.67
C SER A 90 8.89 -15.91 -18.73
N TYR A 91 8.22 -14.76 -18.87
CA TYR A 91 7.08 -14.57 -19.76
C TYR A 91 7.21 -13.28 -20.58
N ALA A 92 6.65 -13.30 -21.79
CA ALA A 92 6.45 -12.09 -22.60
C ALA A 92 5.12 -11.43 -22.24
N PHE A 93 5.15 -10.09 -22.21
CA PHE A 93 4.00 -9.25 -21.92
C PHE A 93 3.84 -8.20 -23.02
N HIS A 94 2.61 -7.84 -23.31
CA HIS A 94 2.29 -6.61 -24.04
C HIS A 94 2.54 -5.38 -23.13
N GLN A 95 2.74 -4.20 -23.68
CA GLN A 95 3.19 -2.99 -22.96
C GLN A 95 2.07 -2.22 -22.26
N VAL A 96 0.88 -2.17 -22.85
CA VAL A 96 -0.25 -1.38 -22.36
C VAL A 96 -1.08 -2.23 -21.41
N PRO A 97 -1.16 -1.92 -20.10
CA PRO A 97 -1.89 -2.77 -19.16
C PRO A 97 -3.36 -2.91 -19.52
N ALA A 98 -3.86 -4.16 -19.50
CA ALA A 98 -5.24 -4.48 -19.79
C ALA A 98 -6.16 -4.08 -18.62
N LEU A 99 -5.70 -4.25 -17.39
CA LEU A 99 -6.45 -3.87 -16.19
C LEU A 99 -5.48 -3.42 -15.07
N HIS A 100 -5.86 -2.39 -14.32
CA HIS A 100 -5.13 -1.99 -13.11
C HIS A 100 -5.83 -2.57 -11.88
N SER A 101 -5.07 -3.14 -10.95
CA SER A 101 -5.60 -3.66 -9.69
C SER A 101 -4.61 -3.42 -8.57
N TRP A 102 -5.06 -3.22 -7.34
CA TRP A 102 -4.20 -3.32 -6.15
C TRP A 102 -4.51 -4.60 -5.36
N SER A 103 -3.62 -4.94 -4.44
CA SER A 103 -3.83 -6.01 -3.46
C SER A 103 -4.28 -5.40 -2.13
N GLN A 104 -5.12 -6.12 -1.40
CA GLN A 104 -5.72 -5.65 -0.16
C GLN A 104 -5.85 -6.80 0.83
N ILE A 105 -5.78 -6.45 2.12
CA ILE A 105 -6.01 -7.39 3.21
C ILE A 105 -7.49 -7.37 3.60
N TYR A 106 -8.08 -8.56 3.73
CA TYR A 106 -9.45 -8.77 4.19
C TYR A 106 -9.43 -9.56 5.50
N ALA A 107 -10.27 -9.17 6.44
CA ALA A 107 -10.35 -9.79 7.77
C ALA A 107 -11.81 -9.89 8.23
N GLN A 108 -12.09 -10.65 9.29
CA GLN A 108 -13.45 -10.71 9.85
C GLN A 108 -13.89 -9.35 10.40
N ARG A 109 -15.19 -9.06 10.33
CA ARG A 109 -15.76 -7.80 10.83
C ARG A 109 -15.37 -7.53 12.29
N GLY A 110 -14.78 -6.36 12.54
CA GLY A 110 -14.37 -5.93 13.89
C GLY A 110 -12.94 -6.30 14.30
N HIS A 111 -12.15 -6.92 13.42
CA HIS A 111 -10.72 -7.10 13.64
C HIS A 111 -9.95 -5.75 13.61
N LYS A 112 -8.95 -5.61 14.47
CA LYS A 112 -8.13 -4.37 14.61
C LYS A 112 -6.99 -4.27 13.58
N ILE A 113 -7.21 -4.65 12.33
CA ILE A 113 -6.16 -4.53 11.28
C ILE A 113 -6.43 -3.24 10.49
N ARG A 114 -5.71 -2.17 10.83
CA ARG A 114 -5.85 -0.85 10.19
C ARG A 114 -4.57 -0.40 9.49
N THR A 115 -3.43 -0.90 9.93
CA THR A 115 -2.09 -0.57 9.46
C THR A 115 -1.27 -1.84 9.22
N LEU A 116 -0.14 -1.73 8.51
CA LEU A 116 0.79 -2.85 8.31
C LEU A 116 1.36 -3.37 9.64
N LEU A 117 1.53 -2.49 10.64
CA LEU A 117 2.00 -2.84 11.98
C LEU A 117 1.05 -3.82 12.71
N ASP A 118 -0.25 -3.73 12.43
CA ASP A 118 -1.26 -4.60 13.04
C ASP A 118 -1.20 -6.06 12.56
N LEU A 119 -0.43 -6.32 11.49
CA LEU A 119 -0.18 -7.66 10.97
C LEU A 119 0.88 -8.42 11.77
N LYS A 120 1.52 -7.78 12.76
CA LYS A 120 2.57 -8.41 13.58
C LYS A 120 2.09 -9.70 14.24
N GLY A 121 2.77 -10.81 13.94
CA GLY A 121 2.46 -12.15 14.49
C GLY A 121 1.15 -12.78 14.00
N ARG A 122 0.49 -12.21 12.98
CA ARG A 122 -0.78 -12.71 12.42
C ARG A 122 -0.54 -13.74 11.32
N ARG A 123 -1.51 -14.64 11.13
CA ARG A 123 -1.53 -15.61 10.03
C ARG A 123 -2.28 -15.03 8.84
N ILE A 124 -1.61 -14.85 7.71
CA ILE A 124 -2.20 -14.25 6.51
C ILE A 124 -2.33 -15.31 5.42
N ALA A 125 -3.56 -15.67 5.08
CA ALA A 125 -3.84 -16.56 3.96
C ALA A 125 -3.52 -15.88 2.63
N VAL A 126 -2.84 -16.60 1.73
CA VAL A 126 -2.45 -16.09 0.42
C VAL A 126 -2.46 -17.20 -0.62
N LEU A 127 -2.92 -16.90 -1.84
CA LEU A 127 -2.87 -17.85 -2.96
C LEU A 127 -1.41 -18.16 -3.32
N ALA A 128 -1.04 -19.43 -3.33
CA ALA A 128 0.30 -19.86 -3.73
C ALA A 128 0.59 -19.48 -5.20
N GLY A 129 1.83 -19.02 -5.48
CA GLY A 129 2.23 -18.58 -6.82
C GLY A 129 1.59 -17.26 -7.29
N SER A 130 0.80 -16.58 -6.44
CA SER A 130 0.24 -15.27 -6.76
C SER A 130 1.28 -14.16 -6.56
N ILE A 131 0.99 -12.97 -7.13
CA ILE A 131 1.82 -11.79 -6.91
C ILE A 131 1.82 -11.36 -5.43
N GLN A 132 0.72 -11.61 -4.70
CA GLN A 132 0.65 -11.36 -3.27
C GLN A 132 1.61 -12.27 -2.51
N ALA A 133 1.71 -13.56 -2.86
CA ALA A 133 2.63 -14.50 -2.21
C ALA A 133 4.10 -14.14 -2.44
N GLN A 134 4.43 -13.50 -3.57
CA GLN A 134 5.80 -13.02 -3.86
C GLN A 134 6.14 -11.75 -3.07
N ILE A 135 5.19 -10.83 -2.92
CA ILE A 135 5.45 -9.49 -2.36
C ILE A 135 5.25 -9.44 -0.84
N LEU A 136 4.26 -10.18 -0.29
CA LEU A 136 3.98 -10.17 1.15
C LEU A 136 5.21 -10.47 2.01
N PRO A 137 6.10 -11.44 1.69
CA PRO A 137 7.29 -11.70 2.50
C PRO A 137 8.17 -10.46 2.69
N ASN A 138 8.32 -9.65 1.64
CA ASN A 138 9.13 -8.43 1.67
C ASN A 138 8.39 -7.29 2.38
N VAL A 139 7.08 -7.15 2.16
CA VAL A 139 6.24 -6.16 2.85
C VAL A 139 6.14 -6.46 4.36
N LEU A 140 6.20 -7.74 4.73
CA LEU A 140 6.10 -8.21 6.12
C LEU A 140 7.48 -8.47 6.77
N ALA A 141 8.57 -8.21 6.05
CA ALA A 141 9.93 -8.34 6.57
C ALA A 141 10.09 -7.43 7.80
N GLY A 142 10.42 -8.02 8.95
CA GLY A 142 10.54 -7.32 10.23
C GLY A 142 9.27 -7.32 11.11
N TYR A 143 8.11 -7.73 10.60
CA TYR A 143 6.85 -7.76 11.37
C TYR A 143 6.47 -9.17 11.89
N GLY A 144 7.14 -10.23 11.46
CA GLY A 144 6.92 -11.59 12.00
C GLY A 144 5.53 -12.20 11.73
N ALA A 145 4.82 -11.70 10.71
CA ALA A 145 3.59 -12.31 10.22
C ALA A 145 3.89 -13.63 9.49
N VAL A 146 2.98 -14.61 9.60
CA VAL A 146 3.14 -15.95 9.00
C VAL A 146 2.22 -16.08 7.80
N LEU A 147 2.77 -16.45 6.64
CA LEU A 147 1.97 -16.72 5.45
C LEU A 147 1.41 -18.12 5.48
N VAL A 148 0.11 -18.24 5.21
CA VAL A 148 -0.61 -19.51 5.06
C VAL A 148 -0.91 -19.69 3.57
N PRO A 149 -0.13 -20.50 2.83
CA PRO A 149 -0.37 -20.72 1.42
C PRO A 149 -1.68 -21.48 1.20
N SER A 150 -2.43 -21.08 0.18
CA SER A 150 -3.68 -21.71 -0.25
C SER A 150 -3.60 -22.12 -1.72
N SER A 151 -4.31 -23.19 -2.10
CA SER A 151 -4.39 -23.68 -3.48
C SER A 151 -5.35 -22.88 -4.35
N SER A 152 -6.34 -22.21 -3.76
CA SER A 152 -7.31 -21.34 -4.45
C SER A 152 -7.66 -20.12 -3.60
N LEU A 153 -8.18 -19.07 -4.25
CA LEU A 153 -8.61 -17.85 -3.56
C LEU A 153 -9.84 -18.10 -2.68
N GLU A 154 -10.83 -18.86 -3.15
CA GLU A 154 -11.99 -19.26 -2.33
C GLU A 154 -11.57 -20.00 -1.05
N ARG A 155 -10.60 -20.92 -1.18
CA ARG A 155 -10.07 -21.63 -0.01
C ARG A 155 -9.36 -20.66 0.94
N ALA A 156 -8.65 -19.66 0.42
CA ALA A 156 -7.96 -18.66 1.24
C ALA A 156 -8.95 -17.81 2.07
N PHE A 157 -10.08 -17.40 1.48
CA PHE A 157 -11.15 -16.70 2.20
C PHE A 157 -11.83 -17.59 3.22
N THR A 158 -12.05 -18.87 2.88
CA THR A 158 -12.61 -19.86 3.80
C THR A 158 -11.72 -20.10 5.01
N LEU A 159 -10.39 -20.13 4.85
CA LEU A 159 -9.45 -20.26 5.98
C LEU A 159 -9.61 -19.13 7.01
N VAL A 160 -9.92 -17.91 6.58
CA VAL A 160 -10.16 -16.78 7.50
C VAL A 160 -11.54 -16.87 8.13
N ALA A 161 -12.56 -17.24 7.36
CA ALA A 161 -13.91 -17.46 7.88
C ALA A 161 -13.93 -18.55 8.97
N ASP A 162 -13.16 -19.62 8.79
CA ASP A 162 -13.02 -20.74 9.72
C ASP A 162 -12.06 -20.45 10.91
N GLY A 163 -11.45 -19.25 10.97
CA GLY A 163 -10.49 -18.86 12.02
C GLY A 163 -9.11 -19.53 11.93
N GLN A 164 -8.82 -20.22 10.83
CA GLN A 164 -7.54 -20.88 10.55
C GLN A 164 -6.46 -19.88 10.08
N ALA A 165 -6.86 -18.71 9.60
CA ALA A 165 -6.02 -17.54 9.34
C ALA A 165 -6.69 -16.28 9.92
N ASP A 166 -5.88 -15.27 10.25
CA ASP A 166 -6.35 -14.00 10.82
C ASP A 166 -6.82 -13.00 9.75
N ALA A 167 -6.26 -13.09 8.54
CA ALA A 167 -6.61 -12.26 7.39
C ALA A 167 -6.24 -12.97 6.08
N VAL A 168 -6.75 -12.47 4.94
CA VAL A 168 -6.43 -12.96 3.59
C VAL A 168 -5.97 -11.83 2.70
N ALA A 169 -4.95 -12.08 1.89
CA ALA A 169 -4.44 -11.16 0.88
C ALA A 169 -4.97 -11.54 -0.52
N ALA A 170 -5.69 -10.61 -1.17
CA ALA A 170 -6.22 -10.81 -2.52
C ALA A 170 -6.25 -9.51 -3.32
N SER A 171 -6.51 -9.58 -4.63
CA SER A 171 -6.78 -8.39 -5.43
C SER A 171 -8.13 -7.77 -5.05
N HIS A 172 -8.25 -6.44 -5.08
CA HIS A 172 -9.50 -5.77 -4.69
C HIS A 172 -10.73 -6.25 -5.47
N TYR A 173 -10.60 -6.47 -6.80
CA TYR A 173 -11.68 -7.02 -7.63
C TYR A 173 -12.26 -8.34 -7.11
N PHE A 174 -11.40 -9.28 -6.71
CA PHE A 174 -11.84 -10.57 -6.19
C PHE A 174 -12.32 -10.44 -4.75
N GLY A 175 -11.54 -9.74 -3.92
CA GLY A 175 -11.82 -9.64 -2.50
C GLY A 175 -13.10 -8.89 -2.20
N ASP A 176 -13.38 -7.78 -2.88
CA ASP A 176 -14.60 -7.00 -2.67
C ASP A 176 -15.85 -7.78 -3.13
N ALA A 177 -15.72 -8.58 -4.19
CA ALA A 177 -16.81 -9.43 -4.69
C ALA A 177 -17.15 -10.59 -3.75
N VAL A 178 -16.16 -11.15 -3.05
CA VAL A 178 -16.30 -12.41 -2.29
C VAL A 178 -16.32 -12.18 -0.77
N ALA A 179 -15.77 -11.07 -0.26
CA ALA A 179 -15.66 -10.81 1.18
C ALA A 179 -17.01 -10.90 1.92
N GLY A 180 -18.08 -10.32 1.33
CA GLY A 180 -19.42 -10.36 1.91
C GLY A 180 -19.98 -11.78 2.08
N LEU A 181 -19.67 -12.69 1.16
CA LEU A 181 -20.12 -14.10 1.21
C LEU A 181 -19.46 -14.87 2.36
N HIS A 182 -18.24 -14.48 2.73
CA HIS A 182 -17.46 -15.11 3.82
C HIS A 182 -17.49 -14.31 5.13
N ASN A 183 -18.37 -13.31 5.25
CA ASN A 183 -18.46 -12.41 6.41
C ASN A 183 -17.12 -11.71 6.76
N LEU A 184 -16.33 -11.41 5.74
CA LEU A 184 -15.11 -10.62 5.83
C LEU A 184 -15.37 -9.19 5.37
N GLU A 185 -14.51 -8.27 5.77
CA GLU A 185 -14.49 -6.88 5.31
C GLU A 185 -13.10 -6.49 4.81
N ALA A 186 -13.08 -5.56 3.86
CA ALA A 186 -11.84 -4.99 3.34
C ALA A 186 -11.21 -4.09 4.41
N THR A 187 -9.93 -4.31 4.74
CA THR A 187 -9.20 -3.45 5.68
C THR A 187 -8.58 -2.27 4.94
N PRO A 188 -8.17 -1.18 5.64
CA PRO A 188 -7.43 -0.09 5.02
C PRO A 188 -6.02 -0.47 4.51
N VAL A 189 -5.55 -1.70 4.81
CA VAL A 189 -4.22 -2.16 4.41
C VAL A 189 -4.24 -2.60 2.93
N VAL A 190 -3.87 -1.64 2.07
CA VAL A 190 -3.69 -1.81 0.63
C VAL A 190 -2.19 -1.85 0.31
N PHE A 191 -1.81 -2.69 -0.64
CA PHE A 191 -0.43 -2.80 -1.10
C PHE A 191 -0.38 -3.28 -2.55
N ASN A 192 0.78 -3.14 -3.19
CA ASN A 192 1.04 -3.65 -4.54
C ASN A 192 -0.01 -3.23 -5.61
N PRO A 193 0.01 -1.97 -6.09
CA PRO A 193 -0.61 -1.61 -7.35
C PRO A 193 0.03 -2.42 -8.49
N ALA A 194 -0.75 -3.33 -9.04
CA ALA A 194 -0.40 -4.28 -10.08
C ALA A 194 -1.03 -3.91 -11.43
N ARG A 195 -0.20 -3.99 -12.46
CA ARG A 195 -0.60 -3.88 -13.87
C ARG A 195 -0.84 -5.29 -14.41
N LEU A 196 -2.08 -5.59 -14.76
CA LEU A 196 -2.50 -6.91 -15.25
C LEU A 196 -2.43 -6.94 -16.77
N HIS A 197 -1.84 -8.00 -17.28
CA HIS A 197 -1.57 -8.20 -18.70
C HIS A 197 -1.99 -9.62 -19.12
N TYR A 198 -2.06 -9.82 -20.43
CA TYR A 198 -2.00 -11.13 -21.03
C TYR A 198 -0.54 -11.55 -21.18
N ALA A 199 -0.19 -12.71 -20.63
CA ALA A 199 1.17 -13.26 -20.71
C ALA A 199 1.24 -14.37 -21.75
N ALA A 200 2.35 -14.44 -22.48
CA ALA A 200 2.71 -15.55 -23.36
C ALA A 200 4.12 -16.04 -23.03
N MET A 201 4.54 -17.17 -23.59
CA MET A 201 5.95 -17.57 -23.49
C MET A 201 6.86 -16.66 -24.33
N PRO A 202 8.08 -16.34 -23.89
CA PRO A 202 9.01 -15.50 -24.65
C PRO A 202 9.22 -16.01 -26.07
N GLY A 203 9.11 -15.12 -27.05
CA GLY A 203 9.24 -15.46 -28.47
C GLY A 203 8.02 -16.17 -29.10
N ARG A 204 6.94 -16.39 -28.35
CA ARG A 204 5.66 -16.91 -28.87
C ARG A 204 4.57 -15.84 -28.87
N GLN A 205 3.65 -15.93 -29.83
CA GLN A 205 2.46 -15.07 -29.94
C GLN A 205 2.73 -13.55 -29.91
N GLN A 206 3.94 -13.10 -30.31
CA GLN A 206 4.31 -11.68 -30.30
C GLN A 206 3.33 -10.83 -31.14
N ALA A 207 2.89 -11.34 -32.29
CA ALA A 207 1.91 -10.66 -33.14
C ALA A 207 0.56 -10.44 -32.44
N VAL A 208 0.16 -11.37 -31.56
CA VAL A 208 -1.06 -11.26 -30.75
C VAL A 208 -0.87 -10.22 -29.64
N LEU A 209 0.28 -10.25 -28.94
CA LEU A 209 0.61 -9.26 -27.91
C LEU A 209 0.67 -7.83 -28.49
N ASP A 210 1.30 -7.64 -29.65
CA ASP A 210 1.37 -6.34 -30.31
C ASP A 210 -0.02 -5.86 -30.78
N ALA A 211 -0.90 -6.78 -31.19
CA ALA A 211 -2.27 -6.46 -31.57
C ALA A 211 -3.13 -6.07 -30.37
N ILE A 212 -2.94 -6.75 -29.23
CA ILE A 212 -3.55 -6.37 -27.95
C ILE A 212 -3.14 -4.94 -27.57
N ASP A 213 -1.86 -4.58 -27.68
CA ASP A 213 -1.38 -3.21 -27.40
C ASP A 213 -2.01 -2.17 -28.32
N ARG A 214 -2.07 -2.43 -29.64
CA ARG A 214 -2.72 -1.53 -30.59
C ARG A 214 -4.19 -1.28 -30.24
N ARG A 215 -4.94 -2.34 -29.92
CA ARG A 215 -6.36 -2.25 -29.56
C ARG A 215 -6.58 -1.54 -28.24
N LEU A 216 -5.83 -1.90 -27.21
CA LEU A 216 -5.91 -1.25 -25.90
C LEU A 216 -5.55 0.24 -25.97
N THR A 217 -4.51 0.60 -26.74
CA THR A 217 -4.13 2.01 -26.95
C THR A 217 -5.28 2.78 -27.60
N ALA A 218 -5.86 2.23 -28.68
CA ALA A 218 -6.97 2.87 -29.39
C ALA A 218 -8.23 3.00 -28.52
N TRP A 219 -8.61 1.94 -27.82
CA TRP A 219 -9.81 1.95 -26.98
C TRP A 219 -9.66 2.85 -25.74
N ARG A 220 -8.48 2.91 -25.13
CA ARG A 220 -8.27 3.77 -23.95
C ARG A 220 -8.27 5.26 -24.29
N ALA A 221 -8.07 5.64 -25.55
CA ALA A 221 -8.17 7.02 -26.01
C ALA A 221 -9.63 7.49 -26.19
N ASP A 222 -10.61 6.58 -26.25
CA ASP A 222 -12.03 6.88 -26.43
C ASP A 222 -12.86 6.40 -25.22
N PRO A 223 -13.43 7.30 -24.41
CA PRO A 223 -14.29 6.96 -23.26
C PRO A 223 -15.55 6.15 -23.59
N ASN A 224 -15.97 6.12 -24.87
CA ASN A 224 -17.11 5.33 -25.35
C ASN A 224 -16.71 3.99 -25.96
N SER A 225 -15.42 3.63 -25.91
CA SER A 225 -14.93 2.39 -26.47
C SER A 225 -15.44 1.14 -25.74
N VAL A 226 -15.28 0.00 -26.41
CA VAL A 226 -15.56 -1.34 -25.89
C VAL A 226 -14.83 -1.61 -24.57
N TYR A 227 -13.67 -0.98 -24.36
CA TYR A 227 -12.91 -1.10 -23.11
C TYR A 227 -13.69 -0.55 -21.91
N PHE A 228 -14.13 0.70 -21.98
CA PHE A 228 -14.85 1.35 -20.88
C PHE A 228 -16.28 0.84 -20.73
N SER A 229 -16.94 0.38 -21.80
CA SER A 229 -18.26 -0.26 -21.69
C SER A 229 -18.17 -1.63 -21.01
N THR A 230 -17.14 -2.43 -21.32
CA THR A 230 -16.88 -3.72 -20.64
C THR A 230 -16.59 -3.51 -19.17
N LEU A 231 -15.74 -2.54 -18.81
CA LEU A 231 -15.46 -2.19 -17.41
C LEU A 231 -16.72 -1.74 -16.66
N ARG A 232 -17.54 -0.86 -17.26
CA ARG A 232 -18.81 -0.43 -16.65
C ARG A 232 -19.75 -1.60 -16.40
N ARG A 233 -19.92 -2.49 -17.38
CA ARG A 233 -20.77 -3.69 -17.26
C ARG A 233 -20.37 -4.59 -16.09
N TRP A 234 -19.06 -4.78 -15.87
CA TRP A 234 -18.55 -5.60 -14.77
C TRP A 234 -18.45 -4.84 -13.44
N GLN A 235 -18.45 -3.50 -13.45
CA GLN A 235 -18.54 -2.66 -12.25
C GLN A 235 -19.98 -2.50 -11.74
N THR A 236 -21.00 -2.66 -12.59
CA THR A 236 -22.42 -2.47 -12.23
C THR A 236 -23.21 -3.78 -12.02
N GLY A 237 -22.60 -4.96 -12.11
CA GLY A 237 -23.32 -6.24 -12.17
C GLY A 237 -22.95 -7.29 -11.13
N GLY A 238 -23.70 -7.35 -10.03
CA GLY A 238 -24.14 -8.63 -9.46
C GLY A 238 -25.39 -9.11 -10.20
N PRO A 239 -25.67 -10.42 -10.32
CA PRO A 239 -26.79 -10.90 -11.13
C PRO A 239 -28.16 -10.59 -10.49
N ALA A 240 -29.13 -10.19 -11.32
CA ALA A 240 -30.55 -10.27 -10.98
C ALA A 240 -30.98 -11.76 -10.88
N PRO A 241 -31.92 -12.12 -9.98
CA PRO A 241 -32.25 -13.53 -9.72
C PRO A 241 -32.92 -14.21 -10.92
N ALA A 242 -32.44 -15.40 -11.29
CA ALA A 242 -32.94 -16.20 -12.41
C ALA A 242 -34.26 -16.93 -12.07
N VAL A 243 -35.18 -16.96 -13.05
CA VAL A 243 -36.49 -17.64 -12.95
C VAL A 243 -36.32 -19.15 -13.21
N PRO A 244 -36.85 -20.05 -12.37
CA PRO A 244 -36.63 -21.49 -12.51
C PRO A 244 -37.35 -22.10 -13.74
N THR A 245 -36.69 -23.06 -14.39
CA THR A 245 -37.12 -23.77 -15.61
C THR A 245 -38.43 -24.56 -15.48
N SER A 246 -38.91 -24.82 -14.26
CA SER A 246 -40.25 -25.38 -14.01
C SER A 246 -41.36 -24.45 -14.48
N LEU A 247 -41.13 -23.14 -14.48
CA LEU A 247 -42.10 -22.14 -14.93
C LEU A 247 -42.28 -22.16 -16.45
N LEU A 248 -41.23 -22.48 -17.22
CA LEU A 248 -41.26 -22.55 -18.68
C LEU A 248 -42.06 -23.75 -19.20
N TRP A 249 -41.94 -24.92 -18.55
CA TRP A 249 -42.74 -26.10 -18.89
C TRP A 249 -44.21 -25.95 -18.47
N ALA A 250 -44.48 -25.25 -17.36
CA ALA A 250 -45.84 -24.88 -16.98
C ALA A 250 -46.48 -23.95 -18.02
N LEU A 251 -45.72 -22.98 -18.55
CA LEU A 251 -46.19 -22.07 -19.59
C LEU A 251 -46.52 -22.81 -20.89
N ALA A 252 -45.64 -23.70 -21.35
CA ALA A 252 -45.86 -24.48 -22.58
C ALA A 252 -47.07 -25.42 -22.48
N ALA A 253 -47.28 -26.07 -21.33
CA ALA A 253 -48.45 -26.92 -21.09
C ALA A 253 -49.76 -26.11 -21.08
N THR A 254 -49.72 -24.89 -20.54
CA THR A 254 -50.88 -23.99 -20.49
C THR A 254 -51.27 -23.48 -21.88
N VAL A 255 -50.30 -23.17 -22.74
CA VAL A 255 -50.53 -22.77 -24.13
C VAL A 255 -51.12 -23.93 -24.95
N GLY A 256 -50.63 -25.16 -24.77
CA GLY A 256 -51.19 -26.34 -25.42
C GLY A 256 -52.65 -26.61 -25.05
N LEU A 257 -53.01 -26.42 -23.77
CA LEU A 257 -54.37 -26.63 -23.29
C LEU A 257 -55.34 -25.57 -23.84
N LEU A 258 -54.89 -24.31 -23.92
CA LEU A 258 -55.66 -23.19 -24.46
C LEU A 258 -56.03 -23.37 -25.95
N LEU A 259 -55.10 -23.87 -26.76
CA LEU A 259 -55.35 -24.12 -28.19
C LEU A 259 -56.39 -25.25 -28.41
N SER A 260 -56.37 -26.28 -27.57
CA SER A 260 -57.36 -27.37 -27.63
C SER A 260 -58.77 -26.91 -27.22
N ALA A 261 -58.86 -26.03 -26.22
CA ALA A 261 -60.12 -25.46 -25.75
C ALA A 261 -60.76 -24.52 -26.79
N LEU A 262 -59.95 -23.77 -27.54
CA LEU A 262 -60.39 -22.90 -28.63
C LEU A 262 -61.01 -23.67 -29.81
N ALA A 263 -60.44 -24.83 -30.17
CA ALA A 263 -60.98 -25.69 -31.23
C ALA A 263 -62.36 -26.28 -30.86
N VAL A 264 -62.51 -26.74 -29.61
CA VAL A 264 -63.78 -27.30 -29.09
C VAL A 264 -64.85 -26.21 -28.93
N ALA A 265 -64.45 -25.00 -28.51
CA ALA A 265 -65.35 -23.86 -28.37
C ALA A 265 -65.86 -23.31 -29.71
N SER A 266 -65.15 -23.54 -30.82
CA SER A 266 -65.59 -23.16 -32.17
C SER A 266 -66.67 -24.13 -32.69
N TRP A 267 -66.49 -25.43 -32.46
CA TRP A 267 -67.43 -26.47 -32.90
C TRP A 267 -68.81 -26.37 -32.21
N LEU A 268 -68.84 -26.10 -30.90
CA LEU A 268 -70.07 -25.96 -30.09
C LEU A 268 -70.93 -24.72 -30.43
N ARG A 269 -70.33 -23.65 -30.95
CA ARG A 269 -71.05 -22.40 -31.29
C ARG A 269 -71.96 -22.54 -32.50
N THR A 270 -71.63 -23.43 -33.43
CA THR A 270 -72.40 -23.68 -34.65
C THR A 270 -73.72 -24.42 -34.39
N GLU A 271 -73.77 -25.28 -33.37
CA GLU A 271 -74.94 -26.13 -33.08
C GLU A 271 -76.03 -25.39 -32.26
N VAL A 272 -75.62 -24.48 -31.38
CA VAL A 272 -76.51 -23.82 -30.41
C VAL A 272 -77.33 -22.68 -31.03
N ALA A 273 -76.90 -22.14 -32.18
CA ALA A 273 -77.49 -20.95 -32.79
C ALA A 273 -78.89 -21.14 -33.40
N VAL A 274 -79.34 -22.38 -33.60
CA VAL A 274 -80.62 -22.68 -34.28
C VAL A 274 -81.81 -22.74 -33.31
N ARG A 275 -81.58 -22.99 -32.00
CA ARG A 275 -82.65 -23.32 -31.04
C ARG A 275 -83.04 -22.20 -30.06
N THR A 276 -82.53 -20.99 -30.24
CA THR A 276 -82.89 -19.83 -29.39
C THR A 276 -84.25 -19.21 -29.70
N ARG A 277 -85.08 -19.78 -30.58
CA ARG A 277 -86.15 -19.02 -31.27
C ARG A 277 -86.87 -17.95 -30.44
N GLU A 278 -87.82 -18.34 -29.60
CA GLU A 278 -88.93 -17.40 -29.35
C GLU A 278 -89.44 -17.25 -27.91
N LEU A 279 -89.11 -18.13 -26.96
CA LEU A 279 -89.83 -18.14 -25.66
C LEU A 279 -89.00 -17.90 -24.39
N ARG A 280 -87.66 -17.77 -24.48
CA ARG A 280 -86.80 -17.49 -23.31
C ARG A 280 -86.31 -16.05 -23.20
N ASP A 281 -86.60 -15.19 -24.18
CA ASP A 281 -85.97 -13.87 -24.31
C ASP A 281 -86.39 -12.82 -23.25
N ASN A 282 -87.58 -12.95 -22.65
CA ASN A 282 -88.01 -12.04 -21.57
C ASN A 282 -87.51 -12.45 -20.18
N GLU A 283 -87.55 -13.74 -19.82
CA GLU A 283 -86.96 -14.22 -18.56
C GLU A 283 -85.42 -14.12 -18.58
N ARG A 284 -84.80 -14.34 -19.75
CA ARG A 284 -83.34 -14.15 -19.92
C ARG A 284 -82.94 -12.70 -19.75
N LYS A 285 -83.71 -11.69 -20.17
CA LYS A 285 -83.28 -10.29 -20.00
C LYS A 285 -83.08 -9.91 -18.53
N LEU A 286 -84.01 -10.26 -17.64
CA LEU A 286 -83.90 -9.93 -16.21
C LEU A 286 -82.82 -10.77 -15.50
N ALA A 287 -82.74 -12.07 -15.80
CA ALA A 287 -81.66 -12.91 -15.28
C ALA A 287 -80.28 -12.50 -15.82
N THR A 288 -80.18 -12.06 -17.08
CA THR A 288 -78.93 -11.61 -17.71
C THR A 288 -78.46 -10.29 -17.09
N ILE A 289 -79.35 -9.36 -16.76
CA ILE A 289 -78.97 -8.10 -16.10
C ILE A 289 -78.37 -8.40 -14.72
N LEU A 290 -79.03 -9.21 -13.89
CA LEU A 290 -78.54 -9.55 -12.54
C LEU A 290 -77.31 -10.48 -12.54
N ASP A 291 -77.12 -11.31 -13.57
CA ASP A 291 -75.91 -12.15 -13.75
C ASP A 291 -74.76 -11.43 -14.47
N SER A 292 -75.03 -10.31 -15.15
CA SER A 292 -74.01 -9.52 -15.88
C SER A 292 -73.19 -8.61 -14.97
N VAL A 293 -73.64 -8.37 -13.74
CA VAL A 293 -72.88 -7.67 -12.72
C VAL A 293 -72.02 -8.68 -11.95
N ASP A 294 -70.73 -8.41 -11.86
CA ASP A 294 -69.79 -9.27 -11.11
C ASP A 294 -69.96 -9.19 -9.57
N SER A 295 -70.91 -8.36 -9.10
CA SER A 295 -71.28 -8.31 -7.69
C SER A 295 -72.13 -9.53 -7.33
N LEU A 296 -71.90 -10.09 -6.15
CA LEU A 296 -72.71 -11.18 -5.59
C LEU A 296 -74.04 -10.58 -5.15
N ILE A 297 -75.13 -10.97 -5.80
CA ILE A 297 -76.48 -10.48 -5.50
C ILE A 297 -77.30 -11.64 -4.95
N TYR A 298 -77.96 -11.42 -3.81
CA TYR A 298 -78.84 -12.39 -3.20
C TYR A 298 -80.05 -11.73 -2.54
N ILE A 299 -81.15 -12.48 -2.45
CA ILE A 299 -82.35 -12.08 -1.72
C ILE A 299 -82.63 -13.12 -0.63
N LYS A 300 -82.96 -12.69 0.58
CA LYS A 300 -83.36 -13.57 1.68
C LYS A 300 -84.74 -13.21 2.24
N ASP A 301 -85.45 -14.19 2.76
CA ASP A 301 -86.70 -14.01 3.50
C ASP A 301 -86.47 -13.46 4.92
N ALA A 302 -87.56 -13.13 5.63
CA ALA A 302 -87.53 -12.66 7.02
C ALA A 302 -86.95 -13.67 8.03
N GLN A 303 -86.67 -14.90 7.63
CA GLN A 303 -85.98 -15.90 8.45
C GLN A 303 -84.54 -16.17 7.95
N SER A 304 -83.99 -15.26 7.16
CA SER A 304 -82.64 -15.31 6.58
C SER A 304 -82.37 -16.52 5.68
N ARG A 305 -83.40 -17.05 5.01
CA ARG A 305 -83.22 -18.08 3.97
C ARG A 305 -83.14 -17.47 2.59
N TYR A 306 -82.20 -17.93 1.78
CA TYR A 306 -82.01 -17.46 0.41
C TYR A 306 -83.24 -17.76 -0.46
N GLN A 307 -83.84 -16.73 -1.03
CA GLN A 307 -84.94 -16.83 -2.00
C GLN A 307 -84.43 -16.68 -3.44
N TYR A 308 -83.35 -15.91 -3.62
CA TYR A 308 -82.70 -15.73 -4.91
C TYR A 308 -81.19 -15.56 -4.73
N VAL A 309 -80.43 -16.04 -5.71
CA VAL A 309 -79.00 -15.79 -5.86
C VAL A 309 -78.66 -15.63 -7.33
N ASN A 310 -77.82 -14.65 -7.66
CA ASN A 310 -77.30 -14.52 -9.01
C ASN A 310 -76.15 -15.51 -9.27
N GLY A 311 -75.77 -15.64 -10.54
CA GLY A 311 -74.72 -16.54 -10.99
C GLY A 311 -73.36 -16.25 -10.34
N ALA A 312 -73.08 -14.99 -9.98
CA ALA A 312 -71.85 -14.63 -9.27
C ALA A 312 -71.79 -15.28 -7.88
N MET A 313 -72.90 -15.27 -7.13
CA MET A 313 -73.01 -15.94 -5.82
C MET A 313 -72.93 -17.47 -5.93
N CYS A 314 -73.52 -18.05 -6.97
CA CYS A 314 -73.43 -19.50 -7.23
C CYS A 314 -71.99 -19.95 -7.52
N ARG A 315 -71.25 -19.16 -8.32
CA ARG A 315 -69.84 -19.41 -8.62
C ARG A 315 -68.97 -19.31 -7.37
N LEU A 316 -69.22 -18.31 -6.52
CA LEU A 316 -68.48 -18.14 -5.27
C LEU A 316 -68.65 -19.34 -4.33
N LEU A 317 -69.89 -19.77 -4.13
CA LEU A 317 -70.21 -20.90 -3.25
C LEU A 317 -69.89 -22.26 -3.88
N ASN A 318 -69.53 -22.28 -5.18
CA ASN A 318 -69.40 -23.46 -6.02
C ASN A 318 -70.60 -24.41 -5.86
N ARG A 319 -71.80 -23.83 -5.77
CA ARG A 319 -73.08 -24.55 -5.61
C ARG A 319 -74.09 -23.96 -6.58
N PRO A 320 -74.94 -24.78 -7.21
CA PRO A 320 -76.01 -24.26 -8.05
C PRO A 320 -77.05 -23.52 -7.20
N ALA A 321 -77.76 -22.55 -7.79
CA ALA A 321 -78.80 -21.79 -7.10
C ALA A 321 -79.83 -22.70 -6.41
N SER A 322 -80.19 -23.83 -7.00
CA SER A 322 -81.12 -24.81 -6.42
C SER A 322 -80.64 -25.45 -5.11
N ALA A 323 -79.33 -25.48 -4.86
CA ALA A 323 -78.76 -25.99 -3.62
C ALA A 323 -78.53 -24.89 -2.57
N ILE A 324 -78.70 -23.62 -2.97
CA ILE A 324 -78.50 -22.44 -2.12
C ILE A 324 -79.84 -21.86 -1.69
N VAL A 325 -80.80 -21.75 -2.62
CA VAL A 325 -82.16 -21.28 -2.37
C VAL A 325 -82.86 -22.22 -1.39
N GLY A 326 -83.50 -21.64 -0.38
CA GLY A 326 -84.11 -22.32 0.77
C GLY A 326 -83.17 -22.56 1.95
N GLN A 327 -81.86 -22.40 1.78
CA GLN A 327 -80.86 -22.61 2.85
C GLN A 327 -80.59 -21.32 3.65
N THR A 328 -79.99 -21.46 4.82
CA THR A 328 -79.49 -20.35 5.66
C THR A 328 -77.96 -20.22 5.55
N ASP A 329 -77.40 -19.08 5.98
CA ASP A 329 -75.95 -18.86 5.99
C ASP A 329 -75.17 -19.92 6.80
N GLU A 330 -75.79 -20.45 7.86
CA GLU A 330 -75.17 -21.46 8.75
C GLU A 330 -74.77 -22.72 7.98
N LEU A 331 -75.62 -23.16 7.04
CA LEU A 331 -75.39 -24.37 6.25
C LEU A 331 -74.43 -24.14 5.06
N LEU A 332 -74.24 -22.88 4.66
CA LEU A 332 -73.43 -22.50 3.49
C LEU A 332 -72.02 -22.05 3.88
N PHE A 333 -71.87 -21.31 4.98
CA PHE A 333 -70.62 -20.67 5.40
C PHE A 333 -70.16 -21.08 6.81
N GLY A 334 -70.94 -21.91 7.52
CA GLY A 334 -70.66 -22.36 8.89
C GLY A 334 -71.16 -21.40 9.97
N LEU A 335 -71.25 -21.91 11.21
CA LEU A 335 -71.88 -21.24 12.35
C LEU A 335 -71.23 -19.90 12.73
N GLU A 336 -69.91 -19.78 12.65
CA GLU A 336 -69.18 -18.55 13.01
C GLU A 336 -69.53 -17.38 12.08
N LYS A 337 -69.43 -17.60 10.76
CA LYS A 337 -69.74 -16.57 9.76
C LYS A 337 -71.23 -16.24 9.73
N ALA A 338 -72.08 -17.25 9.87
CA ALA A 338 -73.51 -17.04 9.90
C ALA A 338 -73.98 -16.18 11.08
N LYS A 339 -73.35 -16.27 12.26
CA LYS A 339 -73.65 -15.36 13.38
C LYS A 339 -73.34 -13.90 13.03
N MET A 340 -72.21 -13.63 12.38
CA MET A 340 -71.83 -12.28 11.95
C MET A 340 -72.78 -11.74 10.87
N THR A 341 -73.10 -12.57 9.87
CA THR A 341 -74.01 -12.18 8.79
C THR A 341 -75.44 -11.96 9.30
N ARG A 342 -75.89 -12.76 10.27
CA ARG A 342 -77.24 -12.68 10.87
C ARG A 342 -77.45 -11.39 11.67
N ALA A 343 -76.43 -10.87 12.35
CA ALA A 343 -76.52 -9.57 13.01
C ALA A 343 -76.83 -8.45 11.99
N GLY A 344 -76.17 -8.46 10.83
CA GLY A 344 -76.45 -7.51 9.75
C GLY A 344 -77.79 -7.74 9.05
N ASP A 345 -78.26 -9.00 8.96
CA ASP A 345 -79.59 -9.30 8.40
C ASP A 345 -80.72 -8.82 9.34
N LEU A 346 -80.56 -8.99 10.66
CA LEU A 346 -81.49 -8.49 11.68
C LEU A 346 -81.57 -6.97 11.69
N ALA A 347 -80.43 -6.27 11.61
CA ALA A 347 -80.43 -4.79 11.53
C ALA A 347 -81.20 -4.28 10.29
N VAL A 348 -81.18 -5.01 9.18
CA VAL A 348 -81.93 -4.64 7.97
C VAL A 348 -83.41 -4.97 8.07
N ILE A 349 -83.77 -6.12 8.65
CA ILE A 349 -85.16 -6.61 8.73
C ILE A 349 -85.93 -5.95 9.89
N GLU A 350 -85.34 -5.86 11.08
CA GLU A 350 -86.01 -5.35 12.29
C GLU A 350 -85.93 -3.82 12.36
N GLU A 351 -84.76 -3.24 12.10
CA GLU A 351 -84.55 -1.79 12.24
C GLU A 351 -84.79 -1.01 10.94
N HIS A 352 -85.07 -1.70 9.82
CA HIS A 352 -85.34 -1.11 8.50
C HIS A 352 -84.19 -0.26 7.94
N GLN A 353 -82.94 -0.50 8.37
CA GLN A 353 -81.77 0.29 7.95
C GLN A 353 -80.88 -0.41 6.93
N ARG A 354 -80.23 0.37 6.07
CA ARG A 354 -79.17 -0.12 5.16
C ARG A 354 -77.90 -0.43 5.96
N PHE A 355 -77.33 -1.61 5.75
CA PHE A 355 -76.09 -2.05 6.41
C PHE A 355 -74.95 -2.18 5.38
N VAL A 356 -73.76 -1.66 5.69
CA VAL A 356 -72.58 -1.73 4.80
C VAL A 356 -71.35 -2.15 5.62
N THR A 357 -70.60 -3.13 5.14
CA THR A 357 -69.38 -3.60 5.80
C THR A 357 -68.37 -4.13 4.78
N GLU A 358 -67.08 -4.06 5.12
CA GLU A 358 -66.03 -4.74 4.38
C GLU A 358 -65.87 -6.16 4.94
N GLU A 359 -65.74 -7.13 4.03
CA GLU A 359 -65.64 -8.55 4.37
C GLU A 359 -64.50 -9.20 3.60
N HIS A 360 -63.69 -9.96 4.32
CA HIS A 360 -62.60 -10.72 3.74
C HIS A 360 -63.10 -12.13 3.46
N LEU A 361 -63.20 -12.48 2.19
CA LEU A 361 -63.72 -13.77 1.76
C LEU A 361 -62.78 -14.40 0.74
N LEU A 362 -62.31 -15.62 1.05
CA LEU A 362 -61.48 -16.45 0.16
C LEU A 362 -60.23 -15.72 -0.40
N GLY A 363 -59.58 -14.89 0.42
CA GLY A 363 -58.35 -14.17 0.05
C GLY A 363 -58.56 -12.89 -0.76
N LYS A 364 -59.81 -12.45 -0.95
CA LYS A 364 -60.19 -11.21 -1.61
C LYS A 364 -60.91 -10.28 -0.64
N VAL A 365 -60.91 -8.98 -0.95
CA VAL A 365 -61.59 -7.95 -0.16
C VAL A 365 -62.88 -7.56 -0.88
N TYR A 366 -64.00 -7.71 -0.18
CA TYR A 366 -65.33 -7.40 -0.69
C TYR A 366 -65.97 -6.28 0.13
N LEU A 367 -66.77 -5.45 -0.54
CA LEU A 367 -67.65 -4.47 0.11
C LEU A 367 -69.10 -4.98 0.00
N THR A 368 -69.71 -5.33 1.15
CA THR A 368 -71.06 -5.87 1.25
C THR A 368 -72.05 -4.80 1.67
N THR A 369 -73.10 -4.57 0.88
CA THR A 369 -74.25 -3.70 1.19
C THR A 369 -75.53 -4.53 1.28
N LYS A 370 -76.34 -4.33 2.32
CA LYS A 370 -77.64 -4.98 2.51
C LYS A 370 -78.77 -3.95 2.63
N ILE A 371 -79.89 -4.17 1.94
CA ILE A 371 -81.00 -3.23 1.78
C ILE A 371 -82.35 -3.96 1.99
N PRO A 372 -83.33 -3.38 2.69
CA PRO A 372 -84.64 -4.01 2.86
C PRO A 372 -85.50 -3.92 1.58
N LEU A 373 -86.27 -4.98 1.28
CA LEU A 373 -87.29 -5.03 0.22
C LEU A 373 -88.69 -5.05 0.87
N VAL A 374 -89.46 -3.99 0.63
CA VAL A 374 -90.76 -3.74 1.29
C VAL A 374 -91.91 -4.05 0.35
N ARG A 375 -92.98 -4.71 0.84
CA ARG A 375 -94.24 -4.90 0.10
C ARG A 375 -95.41 -4.41 0.95
N GLY A 376 -95.82 -3.14 0.76
CA GLY A 376 -96.72 -2.44 1.68
C GLY A 376 -95.93 -1.69 2.75
N GLU A 377 -96.29 -1.85 4.03
CA GLU A 377 -95.57 -1.28 5.19
C GLU A 377 -94.66 -2.30 5.92
N GLU A 378 -94.64 -3.57 5.50
CA GLU A 378 -93.78 -4.62 6.09
C GLU A 378 -92.60 -4.98 5.18
N VAL A 379 -91.40 -5.12 5.78
CA VAL A 379 -90.22 -5.68 5.13
C VAL A 379 -90.40 -7.19 5.01
N HIS A 380 -90.52 -7.67 3.76
CA HIS A 380 -90.76 -9.08 3.48
C HIS A 380 -89.45 -9.84 3.18
N GLU A 381 -88.48 -9.15 2.57
CA GLU A 381 -87.21 -9.72 2.12
C GLU A 381 -86.07 -8.69 2.29
N LEU A 382 -84.82 -9.14 2.25
CA LEU A 382 -83.65 -8.25 2.11
C LEU A 382 -82.88 -8.61 0.84
N CYS A 383 -82.26 -7.61 0.23
CA CYS A 383 -81.33 -7.76 -0.89
C CYS A 383 -79.91 -7.42 -0.44
N GLY A 384 -78.97 -8.35 -0.63
CA GLY A 384 -77.55 -8.14 -0.41
C GLY A 384 -76.79 -8.03 -1.73
N ILE A 385 -75.91 -7.03 -1.84
CA ILE A 385 -75.00 -6.81 -2.97
C ILE A 385 -73.57 -6.75 -2.43
N THR A 386 -72.69 -7.60 -2.93
CA THR A 386 -71.28 -7.69 -2.48
C THR A 386 -70.32 -7.55 -3.65
N THR A 387 -69.44 -6.55 -3.65
CA THR A 387 -68.57 -6.21 -4.80
C THR A 387 -67.09 -6.42 -4.47
N ASP A 388 -66.32 -7.05 -5.38
CA ASP A 388 -64.88 -7.28 -5.25
C ASP A 388 -64.11 -5.97 -5.51
N ILE A 389 -63.36 -5.47 -4.51
CA ILE A 389 -62.56 -4.24 -4.61
C ILE A 389 -61.05 -4.50 -4.73
N THR A 390 -60.65 -5.76 -4.98
CA THR A 390 -59.23 -6.16 -5.06
C THR A 390 -58.43 -5.41 -6.15
N PRO A 391 -58.93 -5.21 -7.39
CA PRO A 391 -58.19 -4.47 -8.43
C PRO A 391 -57.92 -3.01 -8.06
N HIS A 392 -58.85 -2.37 -7.33
CA HIS A 392 -58.68 -1.00 -6.86
C HIS A 392 -57.53 -0.90 -5.84
N LYS A 393 -57.43 -1.87 -4.92
CA LYS A 393 -56.33 -1.96 -3.95
C LYS A 393 -54.97 -2.22 -4.61
N GLN A 394 -54.91 -2.99 -5.69
CA GLN A 394 -53.65 -3.25 -6.42
C GLN A 394 -53.15 -2.03 -7.21
N ALA A 395 -54.06 -1.20 -7.74
CA ALA A 395 -53.70 0.05 -8.39
C ALA A 395 -53.14 1.07 -7.38
N GLU A 396 -53.74 1.14 -6.18
CA GLU A 396 -53.26 1.97 -5.06
C GLU A 396 -51.83 1.58 -4.63
N GLU A 397 -51.55 0.28 -4.53
CA GLU A 397 -50.22 -0.28 -4.22
C GLU A 397 -49.17 0.08 -5.29
N SER A 398 -49.53 0.01 -6.57
CA SER A 398 -48.61 0.28 -7.69
C SER A 398 -48.20 1.75 -7.76
N LEU A 399 -49.15 2.67 -7.52
CA LEU A 399 -48.85 4.11 -7.40
C LEU A 399 -47.94 4.39 -6.21
N ARG A 400 -48.14 3.70 -5.08
CA ARG A 400 -47.29 3.82 -3.91
C ARG A 400 -45.85 3.38 -4.18
N ILE A 401 -45.64 2.28 -4.91
CA ILE A 401 -44.30 1.79 -5.29
C ILE A 401 -43.61 2.80 -6.21
N ALA A 402 -44.29 3.31 -7.24
CA ALA A 402 -43.73 4.31 -8.15
C ALA A 402 -43.30 5.60 -7.41
N ALA A 403 -44.14 6.09 -6.48
CA ALA A 403 -43.81 7.24 -5.63
C ALA A 403 -42.59 6.97 -4.72
N THR A 404 -42.43 5.72 -4.26
CA THR A 404 -41.29 5.32 -3.41
C THR A 404 -39.98 5.27 -4.22
N VAL A 405 -40.02 4.81 -5.48
CA VAL A 405 -38.84 4.81 -6.37
C VAL A 405 -38.38 6.23 -6.69
N PHE A 406 -39.31 7.16 -6.91
CA PHE A 406 -38.98 8.57 -7.08
C PHE A 406 -38.33 9.18 -5.83
N GLN A 407 -38.71 8.72 -4.64
CA GLN A 407 -38.12 9.11 -3.35
C GLN A 407 -36.79 8.37 -3.03
N SER A 408 -36.08 7.83 -4.02
CA SER A 408 -34.79 7.15 -3.83
C SER A 408 -33.65 8.09 -3.42
N GLY A 409 -32.49 7.51 -3.07
CA GLY A 409 -31.29 8.25 -2.64
C GLY A 409 -30.51 8.96 -3.76
N GLU A 410 -30.83 8.71 -5.03
CA GLU A 410 -30.24 9.42 -6.17
C GLU A 410 -31.05 10.68 -6.47
N GLY A 411 -30.39 11.77 -6.87
CA GLY A 411 -31.10 12.97 -7.27
C GLY A 411 -31.86 12.72 -8.56
N MET A 412 -33.18 12.88 -8.55
CA MET A 412 -34.02 12.73 -9.74
C MET A 412 -34.86 13.99 -9.97
N CYS A 413 -34.99 14.42 -11.22
CA CYS A 413 -35.98 15.41 -11.62
C CYS A 413 -36.64 15.07 -12.97
N VAL A 414 -37.85 15.58 -13.15
CA VAL A 414 -38.61 15.53 -14.38
C VAL A 414 -38.69 16.95 -14.94
N LEU A 415 -38.40 17.11 -16.22
CA LEU A 415 -38.43 18.38 -16.92
C LEU A 415 -39.47 18.37 -18.03
N SER A 416 -40.03 19.55 -18.33
CA SER A 416 -40.84 19.79 -19.52
C SER A 416 -40.01 19.71 -20.81
N PRO A 417 -40.64 19.68 -21.99
CA PRO A 417 -39.94 19.76 -23.28
C PRO A 417 -39.07 21.02 -23.43
N ASP A 418 -39.37 22.08 -22.70
CA ASP A 418 -38.63 23.35 -22.67
C ASP A 418 -37.51 23.36 -21.60
N ALA A 419 -37.17 22.20 -21.02
CA ALA A 419 -36.16 22.02 -19.98
C ALA A 419 -36.44 22.80 -18.67
N VAL A 420 -37.72 23.01 -18.36
CA VAL A 420 -38.18 23.58 -17.08
C VAL A 420 -38.56 22.44 -16.14
N MET A 421 -38.12 22.52 -14.90
CA MET A 421 -38.36 21.47 -13.91
C MET A 421 -39.85 21.40 -13.55
N ILE A 422 -40.45 20.24 -13.73
CA ILE A 422 -41.84 19.94 -13.33
C ILE A 422 -41.85 19.38 -11.92
N GLU A 423 -40.92 18.47 -11.63
CA GLU A 423 -40.84 17.77 -10.35
C GLU A 423 -39.40 17.40 -10.03
N ALA A 424 -39.02 17.41 -8.76
CA ALA A 424 -37.73 16.93 -8.28
C ALA A 424 -37.90 16.22 -6.95
N ASN A 425 -37.11 15.17 -6.72
CA ASN A 425 -37.14 14.45 -5.46
C ASN A 425 -36.28 15.14 -4.39
N GLN A 426 -36.38 14.66 -3.15
CA GLN A 426 -35.64 15.24 -2.02
C GLN A 426 -34.11 15.18 -2.22
N ALA A 427 -33.59 14.09 -2.80
CA ALA A 427 -32.16 13.93 -3.05
C ALA A 427 -31.62 14.98 -4.03
N TRP A 428 -32.38 15.34 -5.07
CA TRP A 428 -32.03 16.43 -5.99
C TRP A 428 -31.95 17.77 -5.26
N GLY A 429 -32.91 18.05 -4.36
CA GLY A 429 -32.89 19.24 -3.51
C GLY A 429 -31.63 19.33 -2.65
N VAL A 430 -31.26 18.24 -1.97
CA VAL A 430 -30.02 18.17 -1.18
C VAL A 430 -28.78 18.43 -2.03
N LEU A 431 -28.72 17.87 -3.24
CA LEU A 431 -27.59 18.04 -4.15
C LEU A 431 -27.49 19.46 -4.70
N CYS A 432 -28.60 20.11 -5.02
CA CYS A 432 -28.62 21.51 -5.46
C CYS A 432 -28.48 22.51 -4.29
N GLY A 433 -28.64 22.06 -3.04
CA GLY A 433 -28.61 22.94 -1.87
C GLY A 433 -29.88 23.79 -1.73
N GLN A 434 -31.02 23.32 -2.25
CA GLN A 434 -32.32 23.98 -2.16
C GLN A 434 -33.43 22.99 -1.81
N PRO A 435 -34.50 23.38 -1.09
CA PRO A 435 -35.62 22.49 -0.83
C PRO A 435 -36.29 22.02 -2.13
N ALA A 436 -36.56 20.71 -2.24
CA ALA A 436 -37.12 20.12 -3.46
C ALA A 436 -38.42 20.81 -3.92
N ASP A 437 -39.27 21.21 -2.97
CA ASP A 437 -40.55 21.89 -3.22
C ASP A 437 -40.41 23.28 -3.87
N THR A 438 -39.20 23.86 -3.88
CA THR A 438 -38.90 25.16 -4.48
C THR A 438 -38.34 25.08 -5.90
N LEU A 439 -38.04 23.87 -6.36
CA LEU A 439 -37.41 23.63 -7.66
C LEU A 439 -38.38 23.57 -8.86
N PRO A 440 -39.64 23.10 -8.74
CA PRO A 440 -40.60 23.19 -9.83
C PRO A 440 -40.77 24.61 -10.38
N GLY A 441 -40.75 24.74 -11.71
CA GLY A 441 -40.80 26.01 -12.44
C GLY A 441 -39.44 26.65 -12.71
N THR A 442 -38.33 26.10 -12.18
CA THR A 442 -36.98 26.60 -12.46
C THR A 442 -36.35 25.95 -13.70
N PRO A 443 -35.48 26.64 -14.45
CA PRO A 443 -34.77 26.02 -15.57
C PRO A 443 -33.71 25.02 -15.08
N PHE A 444 -33.35 24.06 -15.93
CA PHE A 444 -32.31 23.09 -15.61
C PHE A 444 -30.97 23.76 -15.17
N PRO A 445 -30.36 23.34 -14.03
CA PRO A 445 -29.16 23.97 -13.49
C PRO A 445 -27.99 23.98 -14.47
N ARG A 446 -27.15 25.03 -14.40
CA ARG A 446 -25.93 25.13 -15.20
C ARG A 446 -24.87 24.14 -14.71
N PHE A 447 -24.11 23.58 -15.65
CA PHE A 447 -22.95 22.74 -15.37
C PHE A 447 -21.87 22.96 -16.43
N SER A 448 -20.62 22.61 -16.10
CA SER A 448 -19.51 22.55 -17.05
C SER A 448 -19.01 21.12 -17.20
N ILE A 449 -18.40 20.78 -18.34
CA ILE A 449 -17.80 19.44 -18.54
C ILE A 449 -16.45 19.35 -17.82
N GLU A 450 -15.71 20.44 -17.75
CA GLU A 450 -14.44 20.58 -17.03
C GLU A 450 -14.61 21.50 -15.82
N GLN A 451 -13.70 21.39 -14.83
CA GLN A 451 -13.82 22.10 -13.55
C GLN A 451 -13.93 23.62 -13.71
N ASP A 452 -13.23 24.17 -14.70
CA ASP A 452 -13.22 25.60 -15.07
C ASP A 452 -13.73 25.86 -16.50
N GLY A 453 -14.59 24.96 -17.02
CA GLY A 453 -15.11 25.02 -18.38
C GLY A 453 -16.35 25.91 -18.60
N GLU A 454 -16.71 26.10 -19.87
CA GLU A 454 -17.96 26.77 -20.28
C GLU A 454 -19.22 25.92 -19.97
N ASP A 455 -20.41 26.54 -20.03
CA ASP A 455 -21.69 25.88 -19.79
C ASP A 455 -21.93 24.76 -20.83
N GLY A 456 -21.99 23.51 -20.37
CA GLY A 456 -22.09 22.31 -21.20
C GLY A 456 -23.51 21.97 -21.67
N ARG A 457 -24.53 22.71 -21.21
CA ARG A 457 -25.94 22.36 -21.46
C ARG A 457 -26.32 22.29 -22.93
N GLU A 458 -25.81 23.18 -23.77
CA GLU A 458 -26.15 23.18 -25.20
C GLU A 458 -25.66 21.90 -25.90
N ARG A 459 -24.44 21.46 -25.59
CA ARG A 459 -23.87 20.20 -26.11
C ARG A 459 -24.68 18.99 -25.65
N MET A 460 -25.06 18.97 -24.37
CA MET A 460 -25.94 17.93 -23.83
C MET A 460 -27.30 17.92 -24.54
N TRP A 461 -28.00 19.06 -24.64
CA TRP A 461 -29.31 19.12 -25.26
C TRP A 461 -29.31 18.75 -26.75
N ASN A 462 -28.23 19.03 -27.46
CA ASN A 462 -28.07 18.57 -28.84
C ASN A 462 -27.96 17.04 -28.88
N SER A 463 -27.15 16.45 -27.99
CA SER A 463 -26.99 14.99 -27.91
C SER A 463 -28.27 14.28 -27.47
N VAL A 464 -29.03 14.79 -26.49
CA VAL A 464 -30.31 14.19 -26.08
C VAL A 464 -31.34 14.24 -27.20
N ARG A 465 -31.35 15.30 -28.03
CA ARG A 465 -32.25 15.42 -29.18
C ARG A 465 -31.94 14.41 -30.28
N GLU A 466 -30.66 14.09 -30.50
CA GLU A 466 -30.21 13.16 -31.54
C GLU A 466 -30.21 11.69 -31.09
N ALA A 467 -29.74 11.41 -29.87
CA ALA A 467 -29.46 10.07 -29.36
C ALA A 467 -30.43 9.60 -28.25
N GLN A 468 -31.50 10.36 -27.98
CA GLN A 468 -32.55 10.11 -26.97
C GLN A 468 -32.09 10.09 -25.50
N SER A 469 -30.78 10.08 -25.25
CA SER A 469 -30.19 10.16 -23.92
C SER A 469 -28.79 10.77 -23.97
N TRP A 470 -28.33 11.29 -22.84
CA TRP A 470 -26.97 11.76 -22.63
C TRP A 470 -26.51 11.37 -21.22
N GLN A 471 -25.24 11.01 -21.09
CA GLN A 471 -24.62 10.75 -19.79
C GLN A 471 -23.18 11.23 -19.79
N GLY A 472 -22.72 11.75 -18.65
CA GLY A 472 -21.34 12.20 -18.53
C GLY A 472 -21.00 12.73 -17.15
N GLU A 473 -19.70 12.88 -16.93
CA GLU A 473 -19.17 13.61 -15.79
C GLU A 473 -19.27 15.11 -16.04
N VAL A 474 -19.79 15.84 -15.05
CA VAL A 474 -19.98 17.28 -15.09
C VAL A 474 -19.59 17.91 -13.77
N TRP A 475 -19.34 19.20 -13.78
CA TRP A 475 -19.21 20.03 -12.61
C TRP A 475 -20.48 20.82 -12.40
N MET A 476 -21.26 20.40 -11.39
CA MET A 476 -22.47 21.07 -10.96
C MET A 476 -22.13 22.16 -9.96
N SER A 477 -22.98 23.18 -9.87
CA SER A 477 -22.90 24.21 -8.83
C SER A 477 -24.09 24.09 -7.89
N ARG A 478 -23.83 24.10 -6.58
CA ARG A 478 -24.87 24.29 -5.55
C ARG A 478 -25.34 25.73 -5.56
N HIS A 479 -26.49 25.99 -4.95
CA HIS A 479 -27.04 27.34 -4.84
C HIS A 479 -26.13 28.34 -4.10
N ASP A 480 -25.29 27.87 -3.18
CA ASP A 480 -24.29 28.70 -2.48
C ASP A 480 -23.03 29.00 -3.31
N GLY A 481 -22.94 28.46 -4.53
CA GLY A 481 -21.80 28.62 -5.43
C GLY A 481 -20.70 27.56 -5.29
N THR A 482 -20.79 26.64 -4.33
CA THR A 482 -19.83 25.51 -4.28
C THR A 482 -20.01 24.59 -5.48
N ARG A 483 -18.89 24.24 -6.11
CA ARG A 483 -18.86 23.30 -7.23
C ARG A 483 -18.55 21.89 -6.74
N TYR A 484 -19.16 20.90 -7.38
CA TYR A 484 -18.88 19.49 -7.14
C TYR A 484 -18.96 18.69 -8.43
N PRO A 485 -18.11 17.66 -8.60
CA PRO A 485 -18.23 16.74 -9.71
C PRO A 485 -19.46 15.84 -9.51
N ALA A 486 -20.27 15.72 -10.55
CA ALA A 486 -21.45 14.87 -10.57
C ALA A 486 -21.46 13.99 -11.82
N TRP A 487 -22.01 12.79 -11.68
CA TRP A 487 -22.41 11.97 -12.82
C TRP A 487 -23.85 12.32 -13.17
N LEU A 488 -24.08 12.89 -14.35
CA LEU A 488 -25.39 13.34 -14.82
C LEU A 488 -25.87 12.45 -15.96
N THR A 489 -27.12 11.99 -15.88
CA THR A 489 -27.83 11.28 -16.95
C THR A 489 -29.11 12.02 -17.28
N VAL A 490 -29.40 12.20 -18.57
CA VAL A 490 -30.61 12.87 -19.07
C VAL A 490 -31.24 12.02 -20.17
N SER A 491 -32.51 11.67 -20.01
CA SER A 491 -33.25 10.79 -20.93
C SER A 491 -34.55 11.45 -21.39
N ALA A 492 -34.85 11.37 -22.69
CA ALA A 492 -36.10 11.88 -23.26
C ALA A 492 -37.25 10.88 -23.11
N VAL A 493 -38.41 11.34 -22.64
CA VAL A 493 -39.65 10.56 -22.52
C VAL A 493 -40.62 10.99 -23.61
N ARG A 494 -41.16 10.00 -24.35
CA ARG A 494 -42.08 10.22 -25.47
C ARG A 494 -43.37 9.46 -25.27
N ASP A 495 -44.47 9.98 -25.82
CA ASP A 495 -45.75 9.28 -25.84
C ASP A 495 -45.82 8.18 -26.93
N ALA A 496 -46.98 7.53 -27.04
CA ALA A 496 -47.23 6.46 -28.02
C ALA A 496 -47.14 6.94 -29.49
N ASP A 497 -47.28 8.25 -29.72
CA ASP A 497 -47.18 8.88 -31.04
C ASP A 497 -45.77 9.42 -31.33
N GLY A 498 -44.82 9.21 -30.40
CA GLY A 498 -43.42 9.59 -30.52
C GLY A 498 -43.11 11.06 -30.18
N LEU A 499 -44.10 11.82 -29.70
CA LEU A 499 -43.92 13.22 -29.31
C LEU A 499 -43.16 13.32 -27.98
N LEU A 500 -42.21 14.25 -27.90
CA LEU A 500 -41.48 14.53 -26.66
C LEU A 500 -42.45 15.08 -25.61
N THR A 501 -42.60 14.38 -24.49
CA THR A 501 -43.48 14.78 -23.39
C THR A 501 -42.68 15.36 -22.23
N ASN A 502 -41.59 14.73 -21.82
CA ASN A 502 -40.78 15.13 -20.68
C ASN A 502 -39.31 14.71 -20.85
N PHE A 503 -38.41 15.22 -20.00
CA PHE A 503 -37.11 14.62 -19.74
C PHE A 503 -37.05 14.08 -18.32
N VAL A 504 -36.33 12.98 -18.12
CA VAL A 504 -35.99 12.46 -16.79
C VAL A 504 -34.48 12.59 -16.63
N CYS A 505 -34.07 13.28 -15.57
CA CYS A 505 -32.67 13.47 -15.24
C CYS A 505 -32.36 12.77 -13.92
N THR A 506 -31.22 12.07 -13.88
CA THR A 506 -30.65 11.55 -12.65
C THR A 506 -29.25 12.09 -12.45
N GLN A 507 -28.89 12.33 -11.19
CA GLN A 507 -27.59 12.84 -10.85
C GLN A 507 -27.07 12.20 -9.55
N SER A 508 -25.77 11.94 -9.52
CA SER A 508 -25.04 11.45 -8.35
C SER A 508 -23.77 12.26 -8.10
N ASP A 509 -23.50 12.63 -6.84
CA ASP A 509 -22.27 13.31 -6.43
C ASP A 509 -21.12 12.31 -6.38
N ILE A 510 -20.08 12.53 -7.20
CA ILE A 510 -18.91 11.65 -7.28
C ILE A 510 -17.70 12.21 -6.53
N SER A 511 -17.87 13.27 -5.73
CA SER A 511 -16.77 13.91 -4.98
C SER A 511 -16.02 12.93 -4.09
N ALA A 512 -16.75 12.10 -3.33
CA ALA A 512 -16.14 11.12 -2.43
C ALA A 512 -15.30 10.08 -3.17
N ARG A 513 -15.75 9.67 -4.37
CA ARG A 513 -15.01 8.74 -5.23
C ARG A 513 -13.73 9.39 -5.77
N LYS A 514 -13.81 10.61 -6.30
CA LYS A 514 -12.63 11.33 -6.82
C LYS A 514 -11.60 11.63 -5.74
N GLN A 515 -12.05 12.04 -4.55
CA GLN A 515 -11.17 12.24 -3.40
C GLN A 515 -10.49 10.93 -2.98
N ALA A 516 -11.21 9.80 -3.02
CA ALA A 516 -10.61 8.49 -2.76
C ALA A 516 -9.58 8.12 -3.82
N ASP A 517 -9.86 8.35 -5.10
CA ASP A 517 -8.94 8.07 -6.22
C ASP A 517 -7.66 8.93 -6.11
N GLU A 518 -7.78 10.22 -5.81
CA GLU A 518 -6.63 11.11 -5.56
C GLU A 518 -5.83 10.68 -4.33
N ARG A 519 -6.51 10.28 -3.25
CA ARG A 519 -5.87 9.76 -2.03
C ARG A 519 -5.09 8.48 -2.32
N ILE A 520 -5.62 7.59 -3.16
CA ILE A 520 -4.95 6.38 -3.60
C ILE A 520 -3.67 6.72 -4.38
N VAL A 521 -3.72 7.69 -5.29
CA VAL A 521 -2.53 8.16 -6.03
C VAL A 521 -1.48 8.75 -5.07
N GLN A 522 -1.91 9.60 -4.14
CA GLN A 522 -1.02 10.14 -3.11
C GLN A 522 -0.35 9.03 -2.29
N LEU A 523 -1.13 8.08 -1.76
CA LEU A 523 -0.60 6.99 -0.93
C LEU A 523 0.30 6.01 -1.72
N ALA A 524 0.08 5.86 -3.02
CA ALA A 524 0.86 4.95 -3.86
C ALA A 524 2.23 5.52 -4.26
N TYR A 525 2.32 6.84 -4.46
CA TYR A 525 3.48 7.47 -5.10
C TYR A 525 4.18 8.54 -4.25
N TYR A 526 3.60 8.98 -3.14
CA TYR A 526 4.15 10.02 -2.28
C TYR A 526 4.29 9.54 -0.84
N ASP A 527 5.27 10.09 -0.12
CA ASP A 527 5.48 9.90 1.31
C ASP A 527 4.43 10.68 2.10
N SER A 528 3.74 10.03 3.03
CA SER A 528 2.61 10.62 3.75
C SER A 528 3.00 11.74 4.71
N LEU A 529 4.26 11.77 5.17
CA LEU A 529 4.73 12.77 6.13
C LEU A 529 5.21 14.05 5.44
N THR A 530 6.07 13.89 4.43
CA THR A 530 6.76 14.99 3.74
C THR A 530 6.07 15.45 2.45
N GLY A 531 5.17 14.64 1.90
CA GLY A 531 4.53 14.91 0.61
C GLY A 531 5.46 14.74 -0.60
N LEU A 532 6.71 14.36 -0.39
CA LEU A 532 7.67 14.08 -1.46
C LEU A 532 7.35 12.76 -2.18
N PRO A 533 7.77 12.58 -3.44
CA PRO A 533 7.88 11.27 -4.07
C PRO A 533 8.43 10.20 -3.12
N ASN A 534 7.76 9.05 -3.07
CA ASN A 534 8.25 7.89 -2.35
C ASN A 534 9.22 7.06 -3.22
N ARG A 535 9.78 6.00 -2.65
CA ARG A 535 10.69 5.07 -3.36
C ARG A 535 10.14 4.60 -4.72
N ARG A 536 8.83 4.31 -4.81
CA ARG A 536 8.21 3.81 -6.05
C ARG A 536 8.21 4.86 -7.14
N LEU A 537 7.83 6.11 -6.83
CA LEU A 537 7.84 7.19 -7.82
C LEU A 537 9.27 7.56 -8.23
N LEU A 538 10.21 7.56 -7.28
CA LEU A 538 11.63 7.78 -7.59
C LEU A 538 12.16 6.73 -8.59
N TYR A 539 11.89 5.45 -8.35
CA TYR A 539 12.37 4.36 -9.21
C TYR A 539 11.82 4.50 -10.64
N ASP A 540 10.55 4.87 -10.77
CA ASP A 540 9.92 5.17 -12.07
C ASP A 540 10.63 6.33 -12.79
N ARG A 541 10.94 7.42 -12.06
CA ARG A 541 11.68 8.57 -12.58
C ARG A 541 13.10 8.24 -13.00
N ILE A 542 13.83 7.45 -12.20
CA ILE A 542 15.17 6.99 -12.56
C ILE A 542 15.11 6.09 -13.80
N GLY A 543 14.17 5.14 -13.85
CA GLY A 543 13.96 4.28 -15.02
C GLY A 543 13.68 5.09 -16.30
N HIS A 544 12.85 6.14 -16.19
CA HIS A 544 12.59 7.07 -17.28
C HIS A 544 13.86 7.84 -17.70
N CYS A 545 14.63 8.34 -16.74
CA CYS A 545 15.90 9.02 -16.97
C CYS A 545 16.91 8.12 -17.71
N LEU A 546 17.07 6.86 -17.27
CA LEU A 546 17.93 5.87 -17.91
C LEU A 546 17.47 5.52 -19.34
N GLY A 547 16.15 5.40 -19.54
CA GLY A 547 15.56 5.19 -20.87
C GLY A 547 15.80 6.37 -21.83
N LEU A 548 15.78 7.61 -21.32
CA LEU A 548 16.11 8.82 -22.09
C LEU A 548 17.60 8.92 -22.37
N HIS A 549 18.48 8.57 -21.42
CA HIS A 549 19.93 8.53 -21.61
C HIS A 549 20.30 7.61 -22.78
N GLY A 550 19.76 6.38 -22.80
CA GLY A 550 20.01 5.42 -23.87
C GLY A 550 19.67 5.91 -25.28
N ARG A 551 18.80 6.92 -25.41
CA ARG A 551 18.36 7.51 -26.68
C ARG A 551 19.02 8.86 -27.01
N THR A 552 19.33 9.67 -26.01
CA THR A 552 19.72 11.09 -26.18
C THR A 552 21.13 11.40 -25.68
N GLY A 553 21.77 10.49 -24.95
CA GLY A 553 23.07 10.70 -24.33
C GLY A 553 23.06 11.63 -23.10
N ARG A 554 21.89 12.12 -22.68
CA ARG A 554 21.75 13.04 -21.53
C ARG A 554 22.16 12.38 -20.23
N THR A 555 23.06 13.02 -19.48
CA THR A 555 23.58 12.51 -18.21
C THR A 555 22.71 12.95 -17.04
N GLY A 556 22.92 12.35 -15.87
CA GLY A 556 22.24 12.73 -14.63
C GLY A 556 23.07 12.41 -13.41
N ALA A 557 22.57 12.77 -12.22
CA ALA A 557 23.20 12.40 -10.96
C ALA A 557 22.15 12.04 -9.91
N LEU A 558 22.50 11.12 -9.03
CA LEU A 558 21.72 10.76 -7.86
C LEU A 558 22.50 11.17 -6.62
N LEU A 559 21.85 11.95 -5.75
CA LEU A 559 22.36 12.35 -4.44
C LEU A 559 21.57 11.58 -3.38
N PHE A 560 22.25 10.80 -2.56
CA PHE A 560 21.73 10.06 -1.42
C PHE A 560 22.06 10.85 -0.17
N LEU A 561 21.05 11.16 0.64
CA LEU A 561 21.19 11.98 1.82
C LEU A 561 20.64 11.23 3.02
N ASP A 562 21.37 11.30 4.12
CA ASP A 562 20.93 10.78 5.41
C ASP A 562 21.24 11.80 6.50
N MET A 563 20.25 12.01 7.38
CA MET A 563 20.35 12.97 8.46
C MET A 563 21.23 12.43 9.59
N ASP A 564 22.32 13.13 9.87
CA ASP A 564 23.26 12.72 10.89
C ASP A 564 22.60 12.76 12.28
N ASN A 565 22.78 11.68 13.05
CA ASN A 565 22.31 11.56 14.44
C ASN A 565 20.78 11.73 14.62
N PHE A 566 19.99 11.52 13.56
CA PHE A 566 18.52 11.62 13.63
C PHE A 566 17.90 10.69 14.68
N LYS A 567 18.46 9.48 14.83
CA LYS A 567 18.04 8.53 15.86
C LYS A 567 18.21 9.10 17.28
N ASP A 568 19.32 9.77 17.56
CA ASP A 568 19.57 10.37 18.88
C ASP A 568 18.56 11.47 19.18
N LEU A 569 18.14 12.22 18.16
CA LEU A 569 17.07 13.22 18.28
C LEU A 569 15.72 12.56 18.60
N ASN A 570 15.36 11.48 17.90
CA ASN A 570 14.13 10.74 18.19
C ASN A 570 14.14 10.13 19.60
N ASP A 571 15.25 9.52 20.01
CA ASP A 571 15.37 8.87 21.31
C ASP A 571 15.35 9.90 22.47
N SER A 572 15.80 11.14 22.23
CA SER A 572 15.84 12.20 23.24
C SER A 572 14.61 13.11 23.28
N ARG A 573 13.96 13.37 22.14
CA ARG A 573 12.85 14.35 22.00
C ARG A 573 11.52 13.75 21.53
N GLY A 574 11.53 12.48 21.13
CA GLY A 574 10.36 11.76 20.65
C GLY A 574 10.10 11.97 19.16
N HIS A 575 9.35 11.03 18.57
CA HIS A 575 9.12 10.95 17.13
C HIS A 575 8.39 12.15 16.53
N ALA A 576 7.53 12.86 17.28
CA ALA A 576 6.81 14.03 16.77
C ALA A 576 7.76 15.17 16.36
N VAL A 577 8.82 15.42 17.14
CA VAL A 577 9.84 16.44 16.81
C VAL A 577 10.70 15.98 15.65
N GLY A 578 10.99 14.68 15.56
CA GLY A 578 11.65 14.09 14.41
C GLY A 578 10.84 14.24 13.12
N ASP A 579 9.52 14.06 13.20
CA ASP A 579 8.61 14.22 12.07
C ASP A 579 8.57 15.69 11.58
N GLU A 580 8.50 16.67 12.49
CA GLU A 580 8.61 18.09 12.16
C GLU A 580 9.95 18.41 11.49
N LEU A 581 11.06 17.88 12.01
CA LEU A 581 12.38 18.06 11.40
C LEU A 581 12.42 17.53 9.97
N LEU A 582 11.87 16.34 9.71
CA LEU A 582 11.85 15.74 8.38
C LEU A 582 11.01 16.53 7.38
N GLN A 583 9.90 17.14 7.82
CA GLN A 583 9.10 18.04 7.00
C GLN A 583 9.90 19.28 6.60
N GLU A 584 10.67 19.85 7.53
CA GLU A 584 11.46 21.04 7.28
C GLU A 584 12.71 20.77 6.43
N VAL A 585 13.33 19.59 6.61
CA VAL A 585 14.36 19.07 5.71
C VAL A 585 13.79 18.97 4.29
N ALA A 586 12.62 18.34 4.10
CA ALA A 586 11.99 18.21 2.80
C ALA A 586 11.75 19.57 2.12
N ALA A 587 11.26 20.57 2.86
CA ALA A 587 11.05 21.93 2.37
C ALA A 587 12.37 22.59 1.92
N ARG A 588 13.45 22.47 2.70
CA ARG A 588 14.77 23.00 2.34
C ARG A 588 15.38 22.30 1.13
N LEU A 589 15.20 20.98 1.01
CA LEU A 589 15.66 20.23 -0.15
C LEU A 589 14.96 20.69 -1.44
N LEU A 590 13.63 20.86 -1.41
CA LEU A 590 12.87 21.38 -2.56
C LEU A 590 13.33 22.79 -2.97
N ALA A 591 13.63 23.67 -2.01
CA ALA A 591 14.18 25.00 -2.28
C ALA A 591 15.63 24.97 -2.84
N CYS A 592 16.34 23.87 -2.61
CA CYS A 592 17.68 23.68 -3.14
C CYS A 592 17.68 23.24 -4.62
N THR A 593 16.63 22.55 -5.06
CA THR A 593 16.50 21.93 -6.39
C THR A 593 15.62 22.73 -7.36
N ARG A 594 15.58 22.33 -8.64
CA ARG A 594 14.69 22.89 -9.68
C ARG A 594 13.44 22.02 -9.87
N ASP A 595 12.43 22.55 -10.55
CA ASP A 595 11.19 21.82 -10.88
C ASP A 595 11.40 20.56 -11.74
N THR A 596 12.52 20.50 -12.47
CA THR A 596 12.91 19.32 -13.27
C THR A 596 13.56 18.22 -12.44
N ASP A 597 14.08 18.57 -11.27
CA ASP A 597 14.74 17.61 -10.38
C ASP A 597 13.68 16.89 -9.54
N THR A 598 13.97 15.66 -9.13
CA THR A 598 13.06 14.89 -8.27
C THR A 598 13.69 14.73 -6.90
N VAL A 599 13.10 15.34 -5.87
CA VAL A 599 13.42 15.08 -4.46
C VAL A 599 12.48 14.00 -3.95
N ALA A 600 13.01 12.93 -3.36
CA ALA A 600 12.25 11.81 -2.86
C ALA A 600 12.68 11.44 -1.43
N ARG A 601 11.76 10.85 -0.66
CA ARG A 601 12.07 10.25 0.63
C ARG A 601 11.89 8.73 0.54
N LEU A 602 12.94 7.99 0.89
CA LEU A 602 12.91 6.52 0.82
C LEU A 602 12.29 5.88 2.07
N GLY A 603 12.39 6.56 3.21
CA GLY A 603 11.91 6.11 4.51
C GLY A 603 12.88 6.57 5.60
N GLY A 604 12.42 6.63 6.85
CA GLY A 604 13.26 7.10 7.96
C GLY A 604 13.80 8.51 7.71
N ASP A 605 15.11 8.65 7.82
CA ASP A 605 15.92 9.85 7.59
C ASP A 605 16.59 9.91 6.20
N GLU A 606 16.25 8.99 5.30
CA GLU A 606 16.87 8.88 3.98
C GLU A 606 16.09 9.64 2.89
N PHE A 607 16.80 10.54 2.20
CA PHE A 607 16.32 11.26 1.03
C PHE A 607 17.18 10.94 -0.18
N VAL A 608 16.58 10.95 -1.36
CA VAL A 608 17.31 10.84 -2.63
C VAL A 608 16.85 11.92 -3.59
N ILE A 609 17.82 12.56 -4.25
CA ILE A 609 17.57 13.57 -5.26
C ILE A 609 18.10 13.08 -6.60
N LEU A 610 17.23 13.03 -7.60
CA LEU A 610 17.59 12.84 -8.99
C LEU A 610 17.74 14.21 -9.67
N LEU A 611 18.95 14.50 -10.12
CA LEU A 611 19.26 15.67 -10.94
C LEU A 611 19.27 15.27 -12.41
N GLU A 612 18.39 15.89 -13.20
CA GLU A 612 18.35 15.69 -14.65
C GLU A 612 19.24 16.73 -15.34
N SER A 613 20.30 16.30 -16.04
CA SER A 613 21.17 17.23 -16.78
C SER A 613 20.68 17.43 -18.22
N SER A 614 20.82 18.65 -18.72
CA SER A 614 20.66 18.98 -20.13
C SER A 614 21.90 18.62 -20.98
N GLY A 615 23.04 18.34 -20.33
CA GLY A 615 24.32 18.06 -20.97
C GLY A 615 24.56 16.58 -21.30
N VAL A 616 25.51 16.34 -22.20
CA VAL A 616 25.97 14.99 -22.63
C VAL A 616 27.31 14.63 -21.96
N ASP A 617 27.93 15.57 -21.24
CA ASP A 617 29.24 15.43 -20.61
C ASP A 617 29.10 14.97 -19.13
N GLY A 618 29.92 14.00 -18.74
CA GLY A 618 30.00 13.51 -17.37
C GLY A 618 30.63 14.51 -16.40
N GLN A 619 31.56 15.37 -16.87
CA GLN A 619 32.15 16.40 -16.02
C GLN A 619 31.14 17.50 -15.65
N GLU A 620 30.28 17.89 -16.60
CA GLU A 620 29.24 18.90 -16.35
C GLU A 620 28.20 18.38 -15.34
N ALA A 621 27.78 17.11 -15.48
CA ALA A 621 26.89 16.47 -14.51
C ALA A 621 27.52 16.39 -13.11
N GLN A 622 28.82 16.06 -13.03
CA GLN A 622 29.55 16.02 -11.76
C GLN A 622 29.59 17.40 -11.09
N GLN A 623 29.98 18.44 -11.83
CA GLN A 623 30.06 19.79 -11.30
C GLN A 623 28.69 20.33 -10.87
N HIS A 624 27.63 19.99 -11.63
CA HIS A 624 26.27 20.35 -11.26
C HIS A 624 25.84 19.66 -9.96
N ALA A 625 26.10 18.36 -9.83
CA ALA A 625 25.79 17.59 -8.62
C ALA A 625 26.55 18.11 -7.39
N GLU A 626 27.83 18.45 -7.55
CA GLU A 626 28.64 19.06 -6.50
C GLU A 626 28.08 20.42 -6.06
N THR A 627 27.69 21.27 -7.00
CA THR A 627 27.10 22.58 -6.72
C THR A 627 25.79 22.47 -5.94
N VAL A 628 24.90 21.55 -6.36
CA VAL A 628 23.61 21.32 -5.67
C VAL A 628 23.84 20.68 -4.30
N GLY A 629 24.76 19.72 -4.20
CA GLY A 629 25.11 19.06 -2.94
C GLY A 629 25.68 20.01 -1.89
N GLU A 630 26.60 20.90 -2.27
CA GLU A 630 27.13 21.93 -1.36
C GLU A 630 26.06 22.93 -0.94
N LYS A 631 25.15 23.31 -1.85
CA LYS A 631 23.99 24.14 -1.53
C LYS A 631 23.10 23.47 -0.48
N ILE A 632 22.85 22.17 -0.61
CA ILE A 632 22.06 21.39 0.35
C ILE A 632 22.77 21.30 1.71
N LEU A 633 24.07 20.99 1.73
CA LEU A 633 24.85 20.98 2.98
C LEU A 633 24.77 22.32 3.71
N ALA A 634 24.90 23.44 2.99
CA ALA A 634 24.76 24.77 3.56
C ALA A 634 23.35 25.01 4.13
N ALA A 635 22.31 24.68 3.38
CA ALA A 635 20.92 24.89 3.80
C ALA A 635 20.53 24.02 5.00
N LEU A 636 21.02 22.79 5.08
CA LEU A 636 20.72 21.89 6.20
C LEU A 636 21.57 22.14 7.44
N ARG A 637 22.68 22.88 7.34
CA ARG A 637 23.45 23.38 8.50
C ARG A 637 22.75 24.51 9.26
N GLU A 638 21.84 25.23 8.61
CA GLU A 638 21.09 26.28 9.28
C GLU A 638 20.22 25.69 10.40
N PRO A 639 20.08 26.36 11.55
CA PRO A 639 19.30 25.83 12.66
C PRO A 639 17.82 25.58 12.28
N PHE A 640 17.22 24.54 12.85
CA PHE A 640 15.81 24.18 12.69
C PHE A 640 15.02 24.62 13.92
N GLU A 641 13.89 25.29 13.73
CA GLU A 641 12.95 25.62 14.80
C GLU A 641 11.85 24.55 14.86
N VAL A 642 12.05 23.51 15.66
CA VAL A 642 11.13 22.36 15.78
C VAL A 642 10.84 22.08 17.26
N GLY A 643 9.62 21.68 17.60
CA GLY A 643 9.22 21.43 18.99
C GLY A 643 9.39 22.62 19.94
N GLY A 644 9.43 23.86 19.41
CA GLY A 644 9.64 25.09 20.18
C GLY A 644 11.08 25.34 20.65
N ALA A 645 12.07 24.63 20.09
CA ALA A 645 13.49 24.83 20.38
C ALA A 645 14.32 24.89 19.09
N VAL A 646 15.52 25.47 19.20
CA VAL A 646 16.49 25.52 18.09
C VAL A 646 17.32 24.25 18.07
N HIS A 647 17.32 23.54 16.96
CA HIS A 647 18.04 22.29 16.73
C HIS A 647 19.06 22.45 15.61
N HIS A 648 20.27 21.94 15.82
CA HIS A 648 21.28 21.84 14.77
C HIS A 648 21.31 20.40 14.27
N ALA A 649 21.14 20.23 12.97
CA ALA A 649 21.31 18.96 12.30
C ALA A 649 22.33 19.12 11.15
N SER A 650 22.89 18.01 10.71
CA SER A 650 23.68 17.93 9.49
C SER A 650 23.23 16.73 8.67
N CYS A 651 23.75 16.61 7.44
CA CYS A 651 23.52 15.43 6.63
C CYS A 651 24.81 14.96 5.97
N SER A 652 24.86 13.67 5.67
CA SER A 652 25.92 13.06 4.88
C SER A 652 25.38 12.74 3.49
N ILE A 653 26.10 13.16 2.44
CA ILE A 653 25.65 13.04 1.03
C ILE A 653 26.56 12.10 0.24
N GLY A 654 25.98 11.06 -0.35
CA GLY A 654 26.62 10.22 -1.36
C GLY A 654 26.15 10.58 -2.76
N VAL A 655 27.06 10.63 -3.74
CA VAL A 655 26.72 11.01 -5.12
C VAL A 655 27.13 9.91 -6.09
N THR A 656 26.23 9.52 -6.99
CA THR A 656 26.56 8.65 -8.12
C THR A 656 26.10 9.30 -9.43
N LEU A 657 26.87 9.11 -10.49
CA LEU A 657 26.58 9.69 -11.80
C LEU A 657 25.88 8.66 -12.69
N CYS A 658 24.84 9.11 -13.40
CA CYS A 658 24.13 8.36 -14.42
C CYS A 658 24.73 8.73 -15.78
N ILE A 659 25.81 8.04 -16.19
CA ILE A 659 26.62 8.41 -17.36
C ILE A 659 26.87 7.24 -18.33
N GLY A 660 26.45 6.01 -18.02
CA GLY A 660 26.78 4.81 -18.80
C GLY A 660 25.58 4.13 -19.48
N GLN A 661 25.83 3.58 -20.67
CA GLN A 661 24.86 2.73 -21.41
C GLN A 661 24.48 1.41 -20.71
N LYS A 662 25.14 1.04 -19.61
CA LYS A 662 24.92 -0.20 -18.84
C LYS A 662 24.54 0.05 -17.37
N ASP A 663 24.25 1.29 -16.99
CA ASP A 663 23.83 1.56 -15.62
C ASP A 663 22.44 0.94 -15.39
N GLU A 664 22.37 0.00 -14.44
CA GLU A 664 21.12 -0.57 -13.94
C GLU A 664 20.68 0.19 -12.68
N LEU A 665 19.37 0.29 -12.48
CA LEU A 665 18.77 1.00 -11.37
C LEU A 665 19.36 0.56 -10.02
N ASP A 666 19.36 -0.74 -9.76
CA ASP A 666 19.85 -1.30 -8.49
C ASP A 666 21.32 -1.00 -8.24
N ASP A 667 22.14 -0.96 -9.30
CA ASP A 667 23.55 -0.64 -9.17
C ASP A 667 23.79 0.84 -8.85
N LEU A 668 23.03 1.74 -9.47
CA LEU A 668 23.07 3.16 -9.11
C LEU A 668 22.64 3.38 -7.66
N MET A 669 21.56 2.71 -7.22
CA MET A 669 21.10 2.79 -5.84
C MET A 669 22.20 2.33 -4.87
N ARG A 670 22.84 1.19 -5.16
CA ARG A 670 23.94 0.63 -4.36
C ARG A 670 25.17 1.55 -4.31
N ARG A 671 25.60 2.10 -5.46
CA ARG A 671 26.75 3.01 -5.54
C ARG A 671 26.52 4.30 -4.75
N GLY A 672 25.31 4.86 -4.83
CA GLY A 672 24.93 6.05 -4.07
C GLY A 672 24.94 5.84 -2.55
N ASP A 673 24.39 4.71 -2.10
CA ASP A 673 24.40 4.32 -0.68
C ASP A 673 25.84 4.12 -0.14
N LEU A 674 26.70 3.44 -0.90
CA LEU A 674 28.12 3.27 -0.54
C LEU A 674 28.85 4.60 -0.39
N ALA A 675 28.60 5.54 -1.31
CA ALA A 675 29.19 6.88 -1.25
C ALA A 675 28.69 7.68 -0.04
N MET A 676 27.40 7.54 0.31
CA MET A 676 26.78 8.19 1.46
C MET A 676 27.33 7.63 2.77
N TYR A 677 27.47 6.31 2.86
CA TYR A 677 28.12 5.65 3.99
C TYR A 677 29.55 6.14 4.18
N GLU A 678 30.31 6.29 3.09
CA GLU A 678 31.67 6.81 3.15
C GLU A 678 31.71 8.29 3.61
N ALA A 679 30.74 9.11 3.22
CA ALA A 679 30.57 10.46 3.75
C ALA A 679 30.32 10.46 5.26
N LYS A 680 29.49 9.54 5.79
CA LYS A 680 29.28 9.40 7.24
C LYS A 680 30.56 9.03 7.97
N ARG A 681 31.39 8.18 7.36
CA ARG A 681 32.65 7.71 7.95
C ARG A 681 33.69 8.81 8.05
N GLN A 682 33.79 9.69 7.05
CA GLN A 682 34.80 10.75 6.99
C GLN A 682 34.46 11.98 7.84
N GLY A 683 33.70 11.80 8.92
CA GLY A 683 33.35 12.86 9.87
C GLY A 683 31.95 13.45 9.67
N ARG A 684 31.13 12.88 8.78
CA ARG A 684 29.76 13.34 8.47
C ARG A 684 29.72 14.75 7.88
N ASN A 685 28.54 15.33 7.67
CA ASN A 685 28.37 16.72 7.20
C ASN A 685 29.18 17.06 5.92
N THR A 686 29.29 16.09 5.01
CA THR A 686 30.13 16.19 3.82
C THR A 686 29.49 15.45 2.65
N LEU A 687 30.01 15.70 1.45
CA LEU A 687 29.60 15.07 0.21
C LEU A 687 30.73 14.18 -0.33
N ARG A 688 30.38 12.97 -0.79
CA ARG A 688 31.32 12.07 -1.46
C ARG A 688 30.74 11.51 -2.75
N PHE A 689 31.53 11.57 -3.81
CA PHE A 689 31.23 10.86 -5.05
C PHE A 689 31.63 9.41 -4.93
N PHE A 690 30.82 8.52 -5.51
CA PHE A 690 31.15 7.11 -5.63
C PHE A 690 32.47 6.94 -6.39
N HIS A 691 33.37 6.16 -5.80
CA HIS A 691 34.59 5.71 -6.46
C HIS A 691 34.67 4.18 -6.34
N PRO A 692 35.10 3.44 -7.37
CA PRO A 692 35.17 1.98 -7.33
C PRO A 692 35.99 1.41 -6.15
N SER A 693 36.97 2.16 -5.64
CA SER A 693 37.73 1.76 -4.45
C SER A 693 36.87 1.62 -3.18
N MET A 694 35.73 2.31 -3.10
CA MET A 694 34.80 2.23 -1.97
C MET A 694 34.20 0.83 -1.82
N GLU A 695 33.84 0.18 -2.94
CA GLU A 695 33.34 -1.21 -2.91
C GLU A 695 34.39 -2.19 -2.37
N SER A 696 35.65 -2.04 -2.82
CA SER A 696 36.74 -2.87 -2.32
C SER A 696 37.04 -2.61 -0.85
N GLU A 697 36.87 -1.39 -0.35
CA GLU A 697 37.13 -1.06 1.05
C GLU A 697 36.07 -1.63 2.00
N VAL A 698 34.79 -1.60 1.61
CA VAL A 698 33.71 -2.24 2.39
C VAL A 698 33.89 -3.76 2.45
N THR A 699 34.24 -4.37 1.32
CA THR A 699 34.52 -5.81 1.24
C THR A 699 35.73 -6.18 2.11
N TYR A 700 36.84 -5.46 1.93
CA TYR A 700 38.07 -5.63 2.72
C TYR A 700 37.82 -5.51 4.23
N ARG A 701 37.00 -4.55 4.66
CA ARG A 701 36.64 -4.40 6.08
C ARG A 701 35.87 -5.59 6.64
N THR A 702 34.90 -6.10 5.89
CA THR A 702 34.08 -7.26 6.31
C THR A 702 34.95 -8.52 6.42
N GLU A 703 35.88 -8.68 5.48
CA GLU A 703 36.89 -9.76 5.52
C GLU A 703 37.79 -9.62 6.76
N ILE A 704 38.39 -8.44 6.97
CA ILE A 704 39.26 -8.19 8.11
C ILE A 704 38.52 -8.39 9.44
N GLU A 705 37.28 -7.95 9.58
CA GLU A 705 36.50 -8.17 10.80
C GLU A 705 36.33 -9.67 11.09
N THR A 706 35.99 -10.45 10.07
CA THR A 706 35.83 -11.90 10.17
C THR A 706 37.15 -12.57 10.56
N GLU A 707 38.24 -12.16 9.91
CA GLU A 707 39.59 -12.66 10.16
C GLU A 707 40.11 -12.25 11.54
N LEU A 708 39.78 -11.06 12.06
CA LEU A 708 40.15 -10.61 13.41
C LEU A 708 39.54 -11.50 14.49
N ARG A 709 38.28 -11.92 14.33
CA ARG A 709 37.65 -12.88 15.25
C ARG A 709 38.40 -14.21 15.25
N ALA A 710 38.79 -14.69 14.08
CA ALA A 710 39.60 -15.90 13.97
C ALA A 710 41.00 -15.70 14.57
N ALA A 711 41.65 -14.56 14.35
CA ALA A 711 42.98 -14.24 14.83
C ALA A 711 43.09 -14.26 16.36
N LEU A 712 42.06 -13.75 17.05
CA LEU A 712 41.96 -13.79 18.52
C LEU A 712 41.91 -15.23 19.06
N LEU A 713 41.24 -16.14 18.36
CA LEU A 713 41.13 -17.55 18.75
C LEU A 713 42.42 -18.34 18.44
N HIS A 714 43.09 -18.02 17.33
CA HIS A 714 44.25 -18.77 16.84
C HIS A 714 45.61 -18.18 17.29
N SER A 715 45.62 -17.27 18.26
CA SER A 715 46.84 -16.66 18.81
C SER A 715 47.75 -16.03 17.74
N GLN A 716 47.15 -15.29 16.80
CA GLN A 716 47.88 -14.64 15.69
C GLN A 716 48.38 -13.23 16.01
N PHE A 717 48.13 -12.73 17.22
CA PHE A 717 48.63 -11.42 17.65
C PHE A 717 49.96 -11.59 18.39
N VAL A 718 50.85 -10.61 18.20
CA VAL A 718 52.11 -10.48 18.93
C VAL A 718 52.32 -9.03 19.37
N LEU A 719 53.10 -8.82 20.43
CA LEU A 719 53.52 -7.49 20.82
C LEU A 719 54.93 -7.22 20.30
N HIS A 720 55.09 -6.10 19.62
CA HIS A 720 56.38 -5.47 19.41
C HIS A 720 56.52 -4.32 20.41
N TYR A 721 57.76 -3.93 20.70
CA TYR A 721 58.10 -2.94 21.70
C TYR A 721 58.96 -1.86 21.06
N GLN A 722 58.57 -0.61 21.24
CA GLN A 722 59.37 0.53 20.81
C GLN A 722 60.03 1.18 22.02
N GLY A 723 61.35 1.33 21.98
CA GLY A 723 62.12 1.87 23.10
C GLY A 723 61.83 3.36 23.37
N GLN A 724 61.75 3.71 24.66
CA GLN A 724 61.66 5.07 25.17
C GLN A 724 62.97 5.43 25.88
N VAL A 725 63.61 6.52 25.46
CA VAL A 725 64.92 6.95 25.99
C VAL A 725 64.83 8.24 26.79
N ASP A 726 65.75 8.43 27.73
CA ASP A 726 65.94 9.68 28.47
C ASP A 726 66.93 10.63 27.77
N GLY A 727 67.24 11.75 28.43
CA GLY A 727 68.13 12.80 27.96
C GLY A 727 69.54 12.34 27.63
N ASP A 728 70.00 11.28 28.31
CA ASP A 728 71.33 10.67 28.13
C ASP A 728 71.32 9.59 27.05
N GLY A 729 70.16 9.31 26.45
CA GLY A 729 69.96 8.27 25.45
C GLY A 729 69.83 6.86 26.03
N ILE A 730 69.64 6.75 27.35
CA ILE A 730 69.50 5.45 28.03
C ILE A 730 68.06 4.98 27.88
N LEU A 731 67.90 3.69 27.58
CA LEU A 731 66.60 3.05 27.48
C LEU A 731 65.94 2.97 28.87
N THR A 732 64.81 3.65 29.03
CA THR A 732 64.07 3.74 30.31
C THR A 732 62.80 2.88 30.33
N GLY A 733 62.36 2.43 29.16
CA GLY A 733 61.12 1.68 29.00
C GLY A 733 60.79 1.44 27.54
N ALA A 734 59.56 1.00 27.30
CA ALA A 734 59.04 0.80 25.97
C ALA A 734 57.53 1.02 25.88
N GLU A 735 57.05 1.24 24.67
CA GLU A 735 55.63 1.18 24.33
C GLU A 735 55.31 -0.18 23.68
N ALA A 736 54.28 -0.85 24.20
CA ALA A 736 53.76 -2.11 23.66
C ALA A 736 52.82 -1.82 22.47
N LEU A 737 53.23 -2.31 21.30
CA LEU A 737 52.57 -2.07 20.03
C LEU A 737 52.12 -3.40 19.44
N VAL A 738 50.80 -3.62 19.40
CA VAL A 738 50.22 -4.84 18.86
C VAL A 738 50.50 -4.98 17.36
N ARG A 739 50.80 -6.21 16.93
CA ARG A 739 50.97 -6.62 15.55
C ARG A 739 50.16 -7.87 15.28
N TRP A 740 49.65 -7.99 14.07
CA TRP A 740 48.90 -9.17 13.63
C TRP A 740 49.74 -9.98 12.65
N GLN A 741 50.12 -11.20 13.03
CA GLN A 741 50.77 -12.17 12.16
C GLN A 741 49.72 -12.86 11.28
N HIS A 742 49.35 -12.20 10.19
CA HIS A 742 48.37 -12.73 9.25
C HIS A 742 48.98 -13.89 8.42
N PRO A 743 48.28 -15.04 8.27
CA PRO A 743 48.80 -16.19 7.52
C PRO A 743 49.18 -15.87 6.07
N THR A 744 48.43 -14.98 5.41
CA THR A 744 48.63 -14.60 4.01
C THR A 744 49.21 -13.19 3.81
N ARG A 745 49.00 -12.26 4.76
CA ARG A 745 49.41 -10.85 4.61
C ARG A 745 50.69 -10.51 5.39
N GLY A 746 51.27 -11.48 6.10
CA GLY A 746 52.44 -11.26 6.93
C GLY A 746 52.12 -10.41 8.16
N LEU A 747 53.09 -9.60 8.60
CA LEU A 747 52.95 -8.78 9.81
C LEU A 747 52.18 -7.48 9.51
N VAL A 748 50.92 -7.42 9.92
CA VAL A 748 50.05 -6.25 9.75
C VAL A 748 50.15 -5.33 10.98
N GLY A 749 50.35 -4.03 10.73
CA GLY A 749 50.42 -3.00 11.76
C GLY A 749 49.04 -2.54 12.26
N PRO A 750 48.97 -1.83 13.40
CA PRO A 750 47.72 -1.46 14.07
C PRO A 750 46.79 -0.60 13.19
N ALA A 751 47.33 0.30 12.38
CA ALA A 751 46.55 1.11 11.43
C ALA A 751 45.73 0.26 10.44
N GLY A 752 46.14 -0.98 10.18
CA GLY A 752 45.42 -1.89 9.28
C GLY A 752 44.19 -2.54 9.88
N PHE A 753 44.02 -2.56 11.22
CA PHE A 753 42.95 -3.34 11.85
C PHE A 753 42.33 -2.75 13.13
N ILE A 754 43.00 -1.84 13.85
CA ILE A 754 42.49 -1.29 15.12
C ILE A 754 41.16 -0.55 14.91
N GLY A 755 41.04 0.29 13.89
CA GLY A 755 39.79 1.00 13.61
C GLY A 755 38.62 0.04 13.28
N ILE A 756 38.90 -1.12 12.70
CA ILE A 756 37.89 -2.16 12.43
C ILE A 756 37.53 -2.89 13.73
N ALA A 757 38.52 -3.17 14.59
CA ALA A 757 38.30 -3.77 15.90
C ALA A 757 37.45 -2.86 16.80
N GLU A 758 37.64 -1.54 16.75
CA GLU A 758 36.85 -0.57 17.52
C GLU A 758 35.40 -0.52 17.07
N ALA A 759 35.17 -0.41 15.75
CA ALA A 759 33.83 -0.38 15.16
C ALA A 759 33.05 -1.67 15.46
N SER A 760 33.69 -2.83 15.34
CA SER A 760 33.09 -4.15 15.59
C SER A 760 33.00 -4.53 17.08
N GLY A 761 33.66 -3.79 17.97
CA GLY A 761 33.74 -4.10 19.41
C GLY A 761 34.78 -5.18 19.77
N LEU A 762 35.50 -5.73 18.78
CA LEU A 762 36.60 -6.66 18.99
C LEU A 762 37.83 -6.02 19.67
N ILE A 763 37.86 -4.69 19.77
CA ILE A 763 38.93 -3.97 20.48
C ILE A 763 38.97 -4.34 21.98
N VAL A 764 37.84 -4.68 22.59
CA VAL A 764 37.78 -5.06 24.01
C VAL A 764 38.49 -6.40 24.28
N PRO A 765 38.13 -7.52 23.62
CA PRO A 765 38.85 -8.77 23.81
C PRO A 765 40.31 -8.70 23.35
N LEU A 766 40.62 -7.93 22.28
CA LEU A 766 42.00 -7.70 21.87
C LEU A 766 42.80 -6.94 22.93
N GLY A 767 42.25 -5.84 23.46
CA GLY A 767 42.89 -5.03 24.49
C GLY A 767 43.17 -5.80 25.78
N ARG A 768 42.28 -6.72 26.17
CA ARG A 768 42.50 -7.65 27.28
C ARG A 768 43.71 -8.56 27.03
N TRP A 769 43.83 -9.11 25.82
CA TRP A 769 44.97 -9.93 25.42
C TRP A 769 46.27 -9.11 25.41
N VAL A 770 46.23 -7.88 24.90
CA VAL A 770 47.38 -6.95 24.89
C VAL A 770 47.85 -6.65 26.31
N LEU A 771 46.93 -6.25 27.21
CA LEU A 771 47.26 -5.95 28.61
C LEU A 771 47.88 -7.14 29.32
N ARG A 772 47.32 -8.33 29.16
CA ARG A 772 47.87 -9.56 29.75
C ARG A 772 49.28 -9.85 29.26
N THR A 773 49.48 -9.85 27.94
CA THR A 773 50.78 -10.15 27.33
C THR A 773 51.84 -9.10 27.72
N ALA A 774 51.45 -7.83 27.80
CA ALA A 774 52.32 -6.76 28.27
C ALA A 774 52.71 -6.93 29.74
N CYS A 775 51.75 -7.27 30.62
CA CYS A 775 52.02 -7.53 32.03
C CYS A 775 52.91 -8.77 32.24
N ASP A 776 52.72 -9.82 31.45
CA ASP A 776 53.59 -11.01 31.49
C ASP A 776 55.02 -10.66 31.05
N GLN A 777 55.18 -9.86 29.99
CA GLN A 777 56.50 -9.40 29.55
C GLN A 777 57.17 -8.49 30.58
N LEU A 778 56.41 -7.59 31.21
CA LEU A 778 56.93 -6.69 32.25
C LEU A 778 57.44 -7.47 33.48
N ALA A 779 56.73 -8.52 33.88
CA ALA A 779 57.17 -9.43 34.94
C ALA A 779 58.43 -10.23 34.54
N LEU A 780 58.59 -10.55 33.25
CA LEU A 780 59.80 -11.19 32.73
C LEU A 780 61.01 -10.25 32.76
N TRP A 781 60.85 -9.01 32.30
CA TRP A 781 61.92 -8.00 32.33
C TRP A 781 62.38 -7.66 33.74
N ALA A 782 61.50 -7.73 34.74
CA ALA A 782 61.86 -7.54 36.14
C ALA A 782 62.94 -8.52 36.66
N GLN A 783 63.18 -9.64 35.97
CA GLN A 783 64.14 -10.68 36.36
C GLN A 783 65.58 -10.36 35.92
N SER A 784 65.78 -9.42 34.99
CA SER A 784 67.11 -9.04 34.49
C SER A 784 67.52 -7.67 35.00
N PRO A 785 68.75 -7.50 35.56
CA PRO A 785 69.22 -6.19 36.03
C PRO A 785 69.22 -5.09 34.95
N ALA A 786 69.40 -5.45 33.68
CA ALA A 786 69.43 -4.51 32.56
C ALA A 786 68.06 -3.94 32.18
N THR A 787 66.96 -4.63 32.54
CA THR A 787 65.59 -4.25 32.16
C THR A 787 64.65 -4.12 33.35
N ALA A 788 65.10 -4.42 34.58
CA ALA A 788 64.28 -4.35 35.79
C ALA A 788 63.74 -2.94 36.11
N HIS A 789 64.37 -1.89 35.58
CA HIS A 789 63.92 -0.50 35.73
C HIS A 789 62.92 -0.07 34.65
N PHE A 790 62.63 -0.91 33.64
CA PHE A 790 61.80 -0.51 32.51
C PHE A 790 60.36 -0.22 32.94
N THR A 791 59.81 0.86 32.38
CA THR A 791 58.36 1.08 32.35
C THR A 791 57.79 0.60 31.03
N LEU A 792 56.61 -0.01 31.04
CA LEU A 792 55.91 -0.45 29.84
C LEU A 792 54.61 0.32 29.67
N ALA A 793 54.53 1.06 28.58
CA ALA A 793 53.33 1.77 28.14
C ALA A 793 52.42 0.85 27.31
N VAL A 794 51.11 0.87 27.59
CA VAL A 794 50.10 0.09 26.86
C VAL A 794 48.94 1.00 26.49
N ASN A 795 48.64 1.08 25.20
CA ASN A 795 47.49 1.80 24.67
C ASN A 795 46.16 1.13 25.06
N VAL A 796 45.23 1.92 25.56
CA VAL A 796 43.88 1.46 25.92
C VAL A 796 42.84 2.28 25.15
N SER A 797 41.98 1.58 24.40
CA SER A 797 40.91 2.24 23.65
C SER A 797 39.84 2.82 24.58
N VAL A 798 39.19 3.90 24.16
CA VAL A 798 38.07 4.55 24.88
C VAL A 798 37.00 3.52 25.24
N ARG A 799 36.60 2.68 24.28
CA ARG A 799 35.56 1.66 24.45
C ARG A 799 35.93 0.59 25.48
N GLN A 800 37.21 0.24 25.58
CA GLN A 800 37.70 -0.70 26.60
C GLN A 800 37.74 -0.04 27.98
N PHE A 801 38.22 1.20 28.10
CA PHE A 801 38.32 1.92 29.37
C PHE A 801 36.95 2.20 29.99
N LEU A 802 35.94 2.47 29.16
CA LEU A 802 34.57 2.70 29.60
C LEU A 802 33.83 1.43 30.03
N GLN A 803 34.38 0.22 29.86
CA GLN A 803 33.76 -0.99 30.41
C GLN A 803 33.64 -0.91 31.94
N ALA A 804 32.52 -1.36 32.49
CA ALA A 804 32.24 -1.25 33.92
C ALA A 804 33.24 -2.05 34.78
N ASP A 805 33.71 -3.19 34.27
CA ASP A 805 34.63 -4.13 34.91
C ASP A 805 36.11 -3.85 34.61
N PHE A 806 36.45 -2.78 33.87
CA PHE A 806 37.81 -2.50 33.42
C PHE A 806 38.85 -2.45 34.57
N VAL A 807 38.48 -1.83 35.68
CA VAL A 807 39.37 -1.70 36.86
C VAL A 807 39.64 -3.07 37.48
N GLU A 808 38.58 -3.83 37.73
CA GLU A 808 38.67 -5.18 38.33
C GLU A 808 39.50 -6.11 37.43
N GLU A 809 39.24 -6.08 36.13
CA GLU A 809 39.97 -6.88 35.14
C GLU A 809 41.46 -6.53 35.08
N THR A 810 41.80 -5.24 35.04
CA THR A 810 43.20 -4.78 34.95
C THR A 810 43.98 -5.21 36.20
N LEU A 811 43.40 -5.03 37.39
CA LEU A 811 44.03 -5.46 38.64
C LEU A 811 44.20 -6.98 38.70
N ALA A 812 43.21 -7.74 38.24
CA ALA A 812 43.31 -9.20 38.17
C ALA A 812 44.43 -9.66 37.22
N ILE A 813 44.61 -8.99 36.08
CA ILE A 813 45.71 -9.28 35.14
C ILE A 813 47.07 -8.99 35.77
N VAL A 814 47.25 -7.81 36.37
CA VAL A 814 48.52 -7.42 37.01
C VAL A 814 48.88 -8.36 38.16
N GLN A 815 47.89 -8.74 38.97
CA GLN A 815 48.08 -9.70 40.05
C GLN A 815 48.45 -11.10 39.53
N ALA A 816 47.81 -11.55 38.45
CA ALA A 816 48.06 -12.87 37.88
C ALA A 816 49.45 -13.00 37.22
N SER A 817 49.93 -11.93 36.57
CA SER A 817 51.26 -11.93 35.93
C SER A 817 52.41 -11.70 36.92
N GLY A 818 52.13 -11.08 38.08
CA GLY A 818 53.15 -10.64 39.02
C GLY A 818 53.91 -9.38 38.58
N ALA A 819 53.37 -8.64 37.61
CA ALA A 819 53.96 -7.38 37.16
C ALA A 819 53.97 -6.34 38.29
N ASN A 820 55.02 -5.53 38.36
CA ASN A 820 55.03 -4.37 39.26
C ASN A 820 54.09 -3.29 38.71
N PRO A 821 52.99 -2.94 39.40
CA PRO A 821 52.03 -1.96 38.91
C PRO A 821 52.66 -0.58 38.64
N ALA A 822 53.67 -0.18 39.44
CA ALA A 822 54.39 1.08 39.30
C ALA A 822 55.25 1.19 38.03
N ARG A 823 55.38 0.09 37.29
CA ARG A 823 56.07 0.04 35.99
C ARG A 823 55.10 -0.12 34.81
N LEU A 824 53.82 -0.36 35.07
CA LEU A 824 52.79 -0.37 34.03
C LEU A 824 52.22 1.04 33.86
N LYS A 825 52.23 1.51 32.62
CA LYS A 825 51.65 2.80 32.23
C LYS A 825 50.54 2.57 31.22
N LEU A 826 49.34 3.07 31.49
CA LEU A 826 48.22 3.04 30.55
C LEU A 826 48.19 4.34 29.76
N GLU A 827 48.17 4.23 28.44
CA GLU A 827 48.08 5.37 27.53
C GLU A 827 46.64 5.52 27.06
N LEU A 828 46.13 6.75 27.21
CA LEU A 828 44.75 7.12 26.92
C LEU A 828 44.78 8.32 25.96
N THR A 829 43.91 8.31 24.96
CA THR A 829 43.80 9.44 24.03
C THR A 829 42.99 10.58 24.63
N GLU A 830 43.20 11.79 24.10
CA GLU A 830 42.49 13.01 24.50
C GLU A 830 40.96 12.89 24.37
N THR A 831 40.46 12.14 23.39
CA THR A 831 39.02 11.95 23.11
C THR A 831 38.24 11.33 24.29
N LEU A 832 38.91 10.58 25.17
CA LEU A 832 38.30 10.04 26.40
C LEU A 832 37.72 11.15 27.30
N MET A 833 38.21 12.40 27.17
CA MET A 833 37.77 13.53 27.98
C MET A 833 36.42 14.13 27.57
N ILE A 834 35.83 13.66 26.48
CA ILE A 834 34.53 14.13 25.97
C ILE A 834 33.37 13.36 26.63
N GLU A 835 33.60 12.09 27.00
CA GLU A 835 32.56 11.18 27.50
C GLU A 835 32.81 10.79 28.97
N GLY A 836 31.85 11.07 29.86
CA GLY A 836 31.85 10.49 31.21
C GLY A 836 33.04 10.85 32.11
N VAL A 837 33.53 12.10 32.07
CA VAL A 837 34.75 12.55 32.77
C VAL A 837 34.85 12.14 34.24
N GLU A 838 33.77 12.23 35.02
CA GLU A 838 33.79 11.83 36.45
C GLU A 838 33.99 10.33 36.65
N GLU A 839 33.39 9.50 35.79
CA GLU A 839 33.58 8.06 35.81
C GLU A 839 35.03 7.72 35.45
N THR A 840 35.55 8.38 34.40
CA THR A 840 36.95 8.22 33.96
C THR A 840 37.93 8.56 35.08
N ILE A 841 37.76 9.72 35.73
CA ILE A 841 38.59 10.13 36.88
C ILE A 841 38.50 9.10 38.01
N GLY A 842 37.29 8.57 38.29
CA GLY A 842 37.07 7.53 39.30
C GLY A 842 37.88 6.26 39.02
N LYS A 843 37.81 5.73 37.79
CA LYS A 843 38.56 4.53 37.37
C LYS A 843 40.07 4.75 37.43
N MET A 844 40.56 5.90 36.95
CA MET A 844 41.98 6.22 36.98
C MET A 844 42.50 6.31 38.42
N ARG A 845 41.75 6.91 39.35
CA ARG A 845 42.13 6.97 40.77
C ARG A 845 42.22 5.58 41.39
N ALA A 846 41.24 4.72 41.15
CA ALA A 846 41.22 3.35 41.68
C ALA A 846 42.44 2.53 41.21
N LEU A 847 42.84 2.68 39.94
CA LEU A 847 44.04 2.02 39.40
C LEU A 847 45.33 2.64 39.95
N ARG A 848 45.38 3.97 40.12
CA ARG A 848 46.54 4.67 40.68
C ARG A 848 46.78 4.35 42.15
N GLU A 849 45.75 4.07 42.94
CA GLU A 849 45.88 3.59 44.32
C GLU A 849 46.69 2.27 44.40
N HIS A 850 46.72 1.50 43.31
CA HIS A 850 47.51 0.28 43.18
C HIS A 850 48.88 0.52 42.52
N GLY A 851 49.21 1.77 42.16
CA GLY A 851 50.50 2.17 41.60
C GLY A 851 50.54 2.29 40.07
N ILE A 852 49.46 2.00 39.36
CA ILE A 852 49.43 2.08 37.88
C ILE A 852 49.52 3.55 37.44
N CYS A 853 50.41 3.81 36.48
CA CYS A 853 50.63 5.15 35.93
C CYS A 853 49.78 5.43 34.69
N PHE A 854 49.55 6.71 34.40
CA PHE A 854 48.80 7.15 33.22
C PHE A 854 49.60 8.12 32.35
N SER A 855 49.54 7.89 31.04
CA SER A 855 50.02 8.80 29.99
C SER A 855 48.82 9.32 29.20
N LEU A 856 48.86 10.61 28.84
CA LEU A 856 47.93 11.16 27.86
C LEU A 856 48.61 11.18 26.49
N ASP A 857 48.00 10.48 25.54
CA ASP A 857 48.45 10.31 24.16
C ASP A 857 47.72 11.27 23.19
N ASP A 858 48.27 11.47 22.00
CA ASP A 858 47.76 12.35 20.93
C ASP A 858 47.49 13.82 21.34
N PHE A 859 48.16 14.31 22.40
CA PHE A 859 47.82 15.60 23.00
C PHE A 859 48.06 16.78 22.05
N GLY A 860 47.02 17.60 21.85
CA GLY A 860 47.05 18.80 21.01
C GLY A 860 46.36 18.64 19.66
N THR A 861 45.90 17.42 19.33
CA THR A 861 45.10 17.14 18.14
C THR A 861 43.59 17.36 18.36
N GLY A 862 43.15 17.53 19.62
CA GLY A 862 41.74 17.69 20.02
C GLY A 862 41.40 18.97 20.83
N TYR A 863 40.16 19.05 21.31
CA TYR A 863 39.64 20.16 22.12
C TYR A 863 39.79 19.90 23.63
N SER A 864 41.01 20.04 24.17
CA SER A 864 41.23 19.91 25.62
C SER A 864 40.72 21.11 26.39
N SER A 865 39.75 20.90 27.28
CA SER A 865 39.49 21.84 28.37
C SER A 865 40.57 21.68 29.43
N LEU A 866 41.48 22.65 29.52
CA LEU A 866 42.53 22.76 30.55
C LEU A 866 42.01 22.52 31.99
N SER A 867 40.71 22.80 32.22
CA SER A 867 40.05 22.57 33.50
C SER A 867 39.98 21.09 33.90
N TYR A 868 39.84 20.17 32.94
CA TYR A 868 39.81 18.73 33.20
C TYR A 868 41.22 18.15 33.29
N LEU A 869 42.15 18.65 32.49
CA LEU A 869 43.54 18.21 32.50
C LEU A 869 44.15 18.28 33.91
N LYS A 870 43.85 19.35 34.66
CA LYS A 870 44.28 19.55 36.05
C LYS A 870 43.73 18.51 37.04
N ARG A 871 42.57 17.90 36.74
CA ARG A 871 41.85 17.00 37.66
C ARG A 871 42.24 15.53 37.49
N LEU A 872 42.79 15.19 36.32
CA LEU A 872 43.15 13.82 35.98
C LEU A 872 44.46 13.43 36.68
N PRO A 873 44.54 12.20 37.20
CA PRO A 873 45.72 11.72 37.89
C PRO A 873 46.79 11.22 36.89
N LEU A 874 47.23 12.09 35.97
CA LEU A 874 48.24 11.80 34.96
C LEU A 874 49.66 11.85 35.55
N ASP A 875 50.58 11.10 34.94
CA ASP A 875 52.02 11.10 35.27
C ASP A 875 52.88 11.58 34.10
N GLN A 876 52.40 11.38 32.87
CA GLN A 876 53.10 11.76 31.65
C GLN A 876 52.14 12.33 30.60
N LEU A 877 52.67 13.21 29.76
CA LEU A 877 52.01 13.75 28.59
C LEU A 877 52.91 13.51 27.37
N LYS A 878 52.35 12.93 26.30
CA LYS A 878 53.06 12.66 25.05
C LYS A 878 52.79 13.76 24.02
N ILE A 879 53.83 14.22 23.34
CA ILE A 879 53.70 15.14 22.20
C ILE A 879 53.52 14.28 20.95
N ASP A 880 52.38 14.46 20.28
CA ASP A 880 52.03 13.67 19.10
C ASP A 880 53.07 13.82 17.96
N GLN A 881 53.24 12.73 17.21
CA GLN A 881 54.16 12.66 16.08
C GLN A 881 53.87 13.74 15.03
N SER A 882 52.61 14.12 14.81
CA SER A 882 52.28 15.12 13.79
C SER A 882 52.98 16.47 14.04
N PHE A 883 53.04 16.91 15.31
CA PHE A 883 53.74 18.15 15.68
C PHE A 883 55.26 17.99 15.73
N VAL A 884 55.77 16.78 15.94
CA VAL A 884 57.22 16.50 15.98
C VAL A 884 57.81 16.38 14.58
N ARG A 885 57.07 15.78 13.65
CA ARG A 885 57.52 15.50 12.28
C ARG A 885 57.97 16.79 11.58
N ASP A 886 57.13 17.82 11.65
CA ASP A 886 57.29 19.07 10.90
C ASP A 886 57.79 20.24 11.80
N VAL A 887 58.25 19.94 13.02
CA VAL A 887 58.65 20.92 14.07
C VAL A 887 59.77 21.89 13.67
N LEU A 888 60.57 21.54 12.67
CA LEU A 888 61.68 22.37 12.17
C LEU A 888 61.26 23.29 11.02
N ILE A 889 60.12 23.01 10.38
CA ILE A 889 59.68 23.67 9.14
C ILE A 889 58.36 24.42 9.31
N ASP A 890 57.45 23.96 10.17
CA ASP A 890 56.20 24.64 10.48
C ASP A 890 56.31 25.41 11.82
N PRO A 891 56.23 26.77 11.80
CA PRO A 891 56.22 27.57 13.02
C PRO A 891 55.07 27.25 13.97
N ASN A 892 53.92 26.78 13.47
CA ASN A 892 52.76 26.42 14.27
C ASN A 892 53.04 25.14 15.06
N ASP A 893 53.53 24.09 14.42
CA ASP A 893 53.89 22.83 15.10
C ASP A 893 54.97 23.05 16.15
N ALA A 894 55.97 23.88 15.84
CA ALA A 894 56.98 24.32 16.80
C ALA A 894 56.38 25.07 17.99
N SER A 895 55.33 25.87 17.77
CA SER A 895 54.62 26.61 18.83
C SER A 895 53.76 25.68 19.69
N ILE A 896 53.08 24.71 19.08
CA ILE A 896 52.30 23.68 19.78
C ILE A 896 53.24 22.85 20.67
N ALA A 897 54.32 22.30 20.12
CA ALA A 897 55.30 21.55 20.90
C ALA A 897 55.84 22.34 22.11
N ARG A 898 56.18 23.63 21.93
CA ARG A 898 56.59 24.52 23.04
C ARG A 898 55.50 24.69 24.10
N SER A 899 54.26 24.86 23.67
CA SER A 899 53.11 25.05 24.56
C SER A 899 52.82 23.80 25.37
N VAL A 900 52.89 22.63 24.74
CA VAL A 900 52.72 21.32 25.38
C VAL A 900 53.80 21.10 26.45
N VAL A 901 55.07 21.37 26.14
CA VAL A 901 56.18 21.26 27.10
C VAL A 901 56.00 22.22 28.28
N ALA A 902 55.62 23.47 28.02
CA ALA A 902 55.35 24.45 29.07
C ALA A 902 54.20 24.02 29.99
N LEU A 903 53.12 23.49 29.40
CA LEU A 903 51.95 23.01 30.14
C LEU A 903 52.30 21.80 31.02
N GLY A 904 52.97 20.78 30.47
CA GLY A 904 53.39 19.60 31.22
C GLY A 904 54.25 19.98 32.43
N LYS A 905 55.21 20.91 32.25
CA LYS A 905 56.03 21.44 33.35
C LYS A 905 55.20 22.15 34.41
N SER A 906 54.23 22.96 34.02
CA SER A 906 53.36 23.69 34.94
C SER A 906 52.47 22.78 35.79
N LEU A 907 52.11 21.61 35.26
CA LEU A 907 51.30 20.59 35.93
C LEU A 907 52.14 19.54 36.68
N GLY A 908 53.47 19.62 36.60
CA GLY A 908 54.37 18.64 37.21
C GLY A 908 54.36 17.27 36.52
N LEU A 909 53.98 17.21 35.25
CA LEU A 909 53.93 16.00 34.43
C LEU A 909 55.26 15.77 33.72
N LYS A 910 55.63 14.49 33.54
CA LYS A 910 56.72 14.13 32.61
C LYS A 910 56.27 14.39 31.18
N ILE A 911 57.19 14.78 30.30
CA ILE A 911 56.89 15.01 28.88
C ILE A 911 57.77 14.08 28.06
N ILE A 912 57.19 13.41 27.07
CA ILE A 912 57.88 12.60 26.08
C ILE A 912 57.44 13.02 24.69
N ALA A 913 58.36 13.10 23.73
CA ALA A 913 58.03 13.39 22.34
C ALA A 913 58.08 12.12 21.49
N GLU A 914 57.05 11.90 20.68
CA GLU A 914 56.93 10.76 19.79
C GLU A 914 57.36 11.08 18.36
N GLY A 915 57.66 10.04 17.58
CA GLY A 915 58.04 10.21 16.18
C GLY A 915 59.34 10.99 15.97
N VAL A 916 60.27 10.93 16.92
CA VAL A 916 61.61 11.54 16.75
C VAL A 916 62.42 10.67 15.78
N GLU A 917 62.61 11.18 14.57
CA GLU A 917 63.29 10.44 13.47
C GLU A 917 64.68 11.01 13.16
N THR A 918 64.96 12.25 13.55
CA THR A 918 66.22 12.94 13.23
C THR A 918 66.86 13.59 14.45
N GLU A 919 68.19 13.67 14.41
CA GLU A 919 68.99 14.33 15.45
C GLU A 919 68.64 15.82 15.61
N ALA A 920 68.21 16.46 14.52
CA ALA A 920 67.78 17.86 14.53
C ALA A 920 66.46 18.05 15.30
N GLN A 921 65.49 17.15 15.13
CA GLN A 921 64.25 17.14 15.94
C GLN A 921 64.58 16.94 17.42
N ARG A 922 65.43 15.96 17.75
CA ARG A 922 65.90 15.73 19.14
C ARG A 922 66.52 16.98 19.75
N THR A 923 67.42 17.64 19.02
CA THR A 923 68.11 18.86 19.48
C THR A 923 67.12 20.00 19.75
N PHE A 924 66.13 20.18 18.88
CA PHE A 924 65.08 21.18 19.09
C PHE A 924 64.23 20.86 20.33
N LEU A 925 63.78 19.62 20.48
CA LEU A 925 62.96 19.16 21.60
C LEU A 925 63.70 19.28 22.95
N ALA A 926 64.98 18.90 22.98
CA ALA A 926 65.86 19.13 24.13
C ALA A 926 66.00 20.63 24.43
N GLY A 927 66.12 21.48 23.41
CA GLY A 927 66.24 22.93 23.56
C GLY A 927 65.02 23.61 24.19
N ILE A 928 63.82 23.04 24.04
CA ILE A 928 62.59 23.48 24.72
C ILE A 928 62.37 22.75 26.06
N GLY A 929 63.27 21.81 26.39
CA GLY A 929 63.34 21.03 27.62
C GLY A 929 62.33 19.88 27.69
N CYS A 930 62.18 19.16 26.58
CA CYS A 930 61.62 17.82 26.52
C CYS A 930 62.78 16.81 26.50
N ASP A 931 62.99 16.11 27.61
CA ASP A 931 64.18 15.26 27.84
C ASP A 931 63.88 13.76 27.79
N HIS A 932 62.72 13.36 27.24
CA HIS A 932 62.40 11.96 26.95
C HIS A 932 61.89 11.87 25.51
N TRP A 933 62.29 10.82 24.81
CA TRP A 933 61.99 10.68 23.38
C TRP A 933 61.65 9.25 23.00
N GLN A 934 60.82 9.13 21.98
CA GLN A 934 60.48 7.88 21.31
C GLN A 934 60.45 8.13 19.81
N GLY A 935 61.00 7.21 19.02
CA GLY A 935 60.98 7.30 17.57
C GLY A 935 62.07 6.49 16.89
N PHE A 936 62.03 6.48 15.54
CA PHE A 936 62.92 5.64 14.74
C PHE A 936 64.40 6.03 14.81
N LEU A 937 64.71 7.22 15.34
CA LEU A 937 66.08 7.61 15.64
C LEU A 937 66.74 6.65 16.64
N PHE A 938 65.96 6.15 17.60
CA PHE A 938 66.46 5.30 18.69
C PHE A 938 66.15 3.84 18.47
N SER A 939 64.89 3.53 18.13
CA SER A 939 64.45 2.15 17.93
C SER A 939 63.17 2.10 17.08
N ARG A 940 63.11 1.14 16.17
CA ARG A 940 61.85 0.73 15.53
C ARG A 940 61.10 -0.22 16.48
N PRO A 941 59.79 -0.40 16.32
CA PRO A 941 59.06 -1.44 17.05
C PRO A 941 59.61 -2.83 16.72
N VAL A 942 60.25 -3.48 17.69
CA VAL A 942 60.94 -4.78 17.55
C VAL A 942 60.37 -5.81 18.53
N ASP A 943 60.73 -7.08 18.39
CA ASP A 943 60.38 -8.08 19.41
C ASP A 943 61.09 -7.84 20.74
N ALA A 944 60.61 -8.49 21.81
CA ALA A 944 61.15 -8.30 23.16
C ALA A 944 62.64 -8.60 23.26
N ARG A 945 63.11 -9.65 22.60
CA ARG A 945 64.50 -10.09 22.63
C ARG A 945 65.42 -9.06 21.98
N THR A 946 65.02 -8.53 20.84
CA THR A 946 65.80 -7.49 20.15
C THR A 946 65.88 -6.22 20.99
N LEU A 947 64.81 -5.86 21.71
CA LEU A 947 64.84 -4.73 22.62
C LEU A 947 65.77 -4.96 23.83
N GLU A 948 65.78 -6.18 24.39
CA GLU A 948 66.71 -6.57 25.46
C GLU A 948 68.17 -6.47 25.01
N GLU A 949 68.47 -6.84 23.76
CA GLU A 949 69.81 -6.70 23.16
C GLU A 949 70.21 -5.23 22.96
N LEU A 950 69.25 -4.32 22.75
CA LEU A 950 69.50 -2.86 22.71
C LEU A 950 69.69 -2.24 24.11
N ALA A 951 69.18 -2.90 25.15
CA ALA A 951 69.28 -2.46 26.53
C ALA A 951 70.61 -2.86 27.21
N ALA A 952 71.23 -3.93 26.72
CA ALA A 952 72.48 -4.50 27.23
C ALA A 952 73.70 -3.74 26.67
#